data_AF-A0A938BCF7-F1
#
_entry.id   AF-A0A938BCF7-F1
#
_cell.length_a   1.000
_cell.length_b   1.000
_cell.length_c   1.000
_cell.angle_alpha   90.00
_cell.angle_beta   90.00
_cell.angle_gamma   90.00
#
_symmetry.space_group_name_H-M   'P 1'
#
loop_
_entity.id
_entity.type
_entity.pdbx_description
1 polymer ?
#
loop_
_entity_poly.entity_id
_entity_poly.type
_entity_poly.pdbx_seq_one_letter_code
_entity_poly.pdbx_strand_id
1 'polypeptide(L)'
;MPRGDQPQAIEKLTEGLKKGHKYQTLLGVTGSGKSVTGDTPVLIFTPTHPCPSKGVDEAGGYIQRLVKIGEFIDQKLREDECLLQGPGNTLISHATKPYKDYVLSFNPRNCESDIKPITAFIRHEAPEYMYRVKTACGREIMVTSDHNLWVLRNGELQLLPTAELVETDYIPIPLKIPFVDRDLLELNVWEILKDEKLYVEANDLIKEIIEKYGQSTVKEVFANYYKSAHTKLYFILQSEPGCRIPISIFSQIIGELSFSLTKDNLRSMQIVGRTKHSIPGLMNLTPNFLRLLGYYIAEGNCQDGYFILSNNSDEVRTDVYKILSDFGLPYTIRKNGDFQVSQKVYRNLFCKIAGADARTKKLPEFCWQLSQRQLGELLRTYFEGDGWIEQSRVVCSTASQKLANDLTYALSRFGIWARIRRVWKEATNSQHSGDWYWEVSISSQRNLQAFAKYIGFISVHKSQALNRELLKNSDTNVDVLPNCGDRIKIARKKAGLYMRRLAAASDLSHSAISMIESENRYPKRETVSRFISCFESQSSDATPLDEDILSLKKLLSVRWTKIDSIEKIKCEEKYVYDFSVADNETFLAGMGGIFVHNTFTMANVIANVQRPTLVISHNKTLAAQLYSEFREFFPKNAVHYFVSFYDWYIPEAYKPQTDTYIEKDTRINEEIDRLRMAATAALMSRRDVIIVASVSCIYGIGSPEQFEAQRVQLKVGDIVKRNDILRALVDIRYQRNDIDFSRGRFRARGDVIEVFPAYSETAYRIELFGDEVDRMTEINTLTGEILNEYDEIEIFPARHYMTDEERFDQALLDIESELQNRIDHFVSENKLLEAQRIEQRTRFDLEMMREVGYCMGIENYSRHLSGLKPGEPPYCLINFYPDDFLLFIDESHVTIPQLKGMYRGDRSRKQTLVDYGFRLLSALDNRPLQYEEFEKVINQAIFVSATPAEFERGLSMQHGQIAEQIIRPTGLIDPKISVHPTEGQIDHLIGEINKRIEKKQRVLVLTMTKRMAEDLTDYLQDAGIRTTYLHSDIETLERPQILRDLREAKFDVLVGINLLREGLDLPEVTLVAILDADRQGFLRTETSLIQMAGRAARNVDGEVILYASNVTDAIRNAMRETERRRQIQMEYNEKHGITPASIQKAIIDMLPSAAEESTLRYSPFTDRSILRLSEAEASAGMLDATPREDLQKIIDSLSQEMQEAAANLEFERAAALRDQIMELKQELEN
;
A
#
# COMPACT_ATOMS: atom_id res chain seq x y z
N MET A 1 10.38 12.76 4.40
CA MET A 1 11.50 13.42 3.71
C MET A 1 12.44 12.32 3.36
N PRO A 2 13.36 12.57 2.45
CA PRO A 2 14.38 11.60 2.19
C PRO A 2 15.22 11.49 3.48
N ARG A 3 15.70 10.30 3.82
CA ARG A 3 16.55 9.97 4.97
C ARG A 3 17.83 9.29 4.53
N GLY A 4 18.82 9.23 5.42
CA GLY A 4 20.16 8.77 5.07
C GLY A 4 20.82 9.78 4.15
N ASP A 5 21.45 9.30 3.09
CA ASP A 5 22.05 10.11 2.03
C ASP A 5 21.03 10.57 0.96
N GLN A 6 19.75 10.18 1.08
CA GLN A 6 18.71 10.56 0.11
C GLN A 6 18.50 12.07 -0.09
N PRO A 7 18.51 12.94 0.96
CA PRO A 7 18.34 14.38 0.75
C PRO A 7 19.49 14.98 -0.03
N GLN A 8 20.71 14.58 0.33
CA GLN A 8 21.92 15.02 -0.35
C GLN A 8 21.93 14.52 -1.79
N ALA A 9 21.46 13.29 -2.03
CA ALA A 9 21.33 12.76 -3.39
C ALA A 9 20.30 13.54 -4.22
N ILE A 10 19.11 13.84 -3.67
CA ILE A 10 18.07 14.62 -4.37
C ILE A 10 18.53 16.05 -4.64
N GLU A 11 19.10 16.72 -3.64
CA GLU A 11 19.61 18.08 -3.77
C GLU A 11 20.71 18.12 -4.83
N LYS A 12 21.68 17.22 -4.74
CA LYS A 12 22.78 17.10 -5.70
C LYS A 12 22.22 16.90 -7.11
N LEU A 13 21.37 15.90 -7.33
CA LEU A 13 20.77 15.63 -8.64
C LEU A 13 19.99 16.83 -9.20
N THR A 14 19.18 17.48 -8.37
CA THR A 14 18.37 18.64 -8.74
C THR A 14 19.25 19.83 -9.10
N GLU A 15 20.29 20.12 -8.32
CA GLU A 15 21.27 21.16 -8.63
C GLU A 15 22.03 20.87 -9.92
N GLY A 16 22.46 19.62 -10.13
CA GLY A 16 23.15 19.23 -11.35
C GLY A 16 22.29 19.44 -12.58
N LEU A 17 20.99 19.13 -12.50
CA LEU A 17 20.04 19.41 -13.57
C LEU A 17 19.94 20.92 -13.83
N LYS A 18 19.80 21.74 -12.78
CA LYS A 18 19.75 23.20 -12.88
C LYS A 18 21.05 23.83 -13.40
N LYS A 19 22.20 23.21 -13.14
CA LYS A 19 23.53 23.61 -13.64
C LYS A 19 23.78 23.19 -15.10
N GLY A 20 22.84 22.47 -15.72
CA GLY A 20 22.94 22.03 -17.11
C GLY A 20 23.81 20.78 -17.30
N HIS A 21 24.03 19.96 -16.26
CA HIS A 21 24.76 18.71 -16.40
C HIS A 21 23.98 17.76 -17.33
N LYS A 22 24.64 17.29 -18.39
CA LYS A 22 24.03 16.40 -19.38
C LYS A 22 23.73 15.01 -18.79
N TYR A 23 24.67 14.48 -18.02
CA TYR A 23 24.59 13.15 -17.44
C TYR A 23 24.87 13.19 -15.94
N GLN A 24 24.05 12.48 -15.17
CA GLN A 24 24.25 12.26 -13.74
C GLN A 24 23.95 10.81 -13.38
N THR A 25 24.53 10.34 -12.28
CA THR A 25 24.24 8.99 -11.77
C THR A 25 23.74 9.06 -10.33
N LEU A 26 22.59 8.44 -10.05
CA LEU A 26 22.15 8.07 -8.72
C LEU A 26 22.68 6.66 -8.41
N LEU A 27 23.66 6.59 -7.51
CA LEU A 27 24.35 5.37 -7.10
C LEU A 27 23.73 4.84 -5.79
N GLY A 28 22.63 4.06 -5.83
CA GLY A 28 21.98 3.64 -4.58
C GLY A 28 20.59 2.98 -4.61
N VAL A 29 20.04 2.66 -3.43
CA VAL A 29 18.77 1.90 -3.20
C VAL A 29 17.55 2.81 -3.05
N THR A 30 16.45 2.55 -3.75
CA THR A 30 15.21 3.36 -3.81
C THR A 30 14.28 3.18 -2.59
N GLY A 31 14.06 4.27 -1.82
CA GLY A 31 13.01 4.44 -0.79
C GLY A 31 13.55 4.78 0.60
N SER A 32 13.08 5.82 1.31
CA SER A 32 13.32 6.05 2.77
C SER A 32 12.29 6.97 3.45
N GLY A 33 12.18 6.87 4.79
CA GLY A 33 10.95 7.01 5.60
C GLY A 33 10.68 8.32 6.37
N LYS A 34 9.60 8.34 7.17
CA LYS A 34 9.08 9.47 7.98
C LYS A 34 8.67 8.95 9.39
N SER A 35 8.54 9.78 10.44
CA SER A 35 8.26 9.31 11.85
C SER A 35 7.62 10.34 12.80
N VAL A 36 7.15 9.89 13.97
CA VAL A 36 6.49 10.62 15.09
C VAL A 36 7.18 10.36 16.46
N THR A 37 6.94 11.13 17.53
CA THR A 37 7.61 10.87 18.84
C THR A 37 7.04 9.67 19.60
N GLY A 38 7.81 9.05 20.50
CA GLY A 38 7.44 7.83 21.23
C GLY A 38 6.26 8.00 22.18
N ASP A 39 6.08 9.18 22.76
CA ASP A 39 4.92 9.50 23.59
C ASP A 39 3.60 9.63 22.81
N THR A 40 3.66 9.61 21.48
CA THR A 40 2.50 9.76 20.61
C THR A 40 1.52 8.60 20.82
N PRO A 41 0.25 8.86 21.18
CA PRO A 41 -0.74 7.81 21.33
C PRO A 41 -1.19 7.27 19.96
N VAL A 42 -1.35 5.95 19.87
CA VAL A 42 -1.82 5.23 18.68
C VAL A 42 -2.86 4.17 19.08
N LEU A 43 -3.86 3.97 18.24
CA LEU A 43 -4.92 3.00 18.47
C LEU A 43 -4.65 1.72 17.67
N ILE A 44 -4.44 0.61 18.38
CA ILE A 44 -4.13 -0.70 17.83
C ILE A 44 -5.33 -1.62 17.92
N PHE A 45 -5.56 -2.40 16.86
CA PHE A 45 -6.60 -3.41 16.75
C PHE A 45 -5.96 -4.79 16.61
N THR A 46 -6.29 -5.74 17.49
CA THR A 46 -5.75 -7.11 17.46
C THR A 46 -6.90 -8.12 17.33
N PRO A 47 -6.98 -8.97 16.30
CA PRO A 47 -8.07 -9.94 16.13
C PRO A 47 -8.18 -10.93 17.30
N THR A 48 -9.40 -11.28 17.71
CA THR A 48 -9.67 -12.28 18.76
C THR A 48 -9.54 -13.73 18.27
N HIS A 49 -9.54 -13.95 16.95
CA HIS A 49 -9.38 -15.27 16.31
C HIS A 49 -8.38 -15.18 15.14
N PRO A 50 -7.62 -16.26 14.85
CA PRO A 50 -6.73 -16.29 13.69
C PRO A 50 -7.54 -16.37 12.38
N CYS A 51 -7.70 -15.20 11.74
CA CYS A 51 -8.04 -14.93 10.33
C CYS A 51 -9.43 -15.37 9.79
N PRO A 52 -10.25 -14.44 9.24
CA PRO A 52 -11.21 -14.74 8.19
C PRO A 52 -10.64 -14.39 6.80
N SER A 53 -10.76 -15.32 5.86
CA SER A 53 -10.32 -15.22 4.45
C SER A 53 -11.30 -14.45 3.53
N LYS A 54 -12.28 -13.75 4.10
CA LYS A 54 -13.21 -12.87 3.39
C LYS A 54 -13.43 -11.63 4.25
N GLY A 55 -13.74 -10.50 3.60
CA GLY A 55 -13.99 -9.20 4.22
C GLY A 55 -14.69 -9.31 5.57
N VAL A 56 -14.19 -8.52 6.53
CA VAL A 56 -14.53 -8.61 7.94
C VAL A 56 -15.96 -8.13 8.14
N ASP A 57 -16.90 -9.06 8.06
CA ASP A 57 -18.22 -8.92 8.65
C ASP A 57 -18.69 -10.26 9.26
N GLU A 58 -19.23 -10.14 10.48
CA GLU A 58 -20.14 -11.02 11.22
C GLU A 58 -19.64 -12.10 12.22
N ALA A 59 -18.35 -12.42 12.42
CA ALA A 59 -17.98 -13.35 13.51
C ALA A 59 -16.65 -13.14 14.28
N GLY A 60 -15.69 -12.37 13.76
CA GLY A 60 -14.38 -12.17 14.40
C GLY A 60 -14.23 -10.75 14.97
N GLY A 61 -14.13 -10.60 16.29
CA GLY A 61 -13.92 -9.29 16.91
C GLY A 61 -12.46 -8.84 16.95
N TYR A 62 -12.21 -7.55 17.19
CA TYR A 62 -10.90 -7.00 17.53
C TYR A 62 -10.85 -6.58 19.01
N ILE A 63 -9.71 -6.80 19.64
CA ILE A 63 -9.30 -6.19 20.90
C ILE A 63 -8.64 -4.86 20.57
N GLN A 64 -9.17 -3.77 21.12
CA GLN A 64 -8.62 -2.43 20.92
C GLN A 64 -7.73 -2.03 22.08
N ARG A 65 -6.63 -1.34 21.78
CA ARG A 65 -5.71 -0.78 22.77
C ARG A 65 -5.22 0.58 22.33
N LEU A 66 -5.39 1.61 23.17
CA LEU A 66 -4.75 2.91 22.98
C LEU A 66 -3.43 2.91 23.76
N VAL A 67 -2.32 2.90 23.03
CA VAL A 67 -0.97 2.74 23.57
C VAL A 67 -0.07 3.87 23.13
N LYS A 68 1.03 4.11 23.83
CA LYS A 68 2.11 4.96 23.33
C LYS A 68 2.85 4.22 22.22
N ILE A 69 3.06 4.86 21.09
CA ILE A 69 3.72 4.22 19.94
C ILE A 69 5.12 3.73 20.31
N GLY A 70 5.87 4.50 21.10
CA GLY A 70 7.22 4.16 21.49
C GLY A 70 7.29 2.91 22.36
N GLU A 71 6.49 2.86 23.42
CA GLU A 71 6.41 1.69 24.31
C GLU A 71 5.89 0.44 23.59
N PHE A 72 4.89 0.62 22.72
CA PHE A 72 4.32 -0.48 21.94
C PHE A 72 5.31 -1.02 20.92
N ILE A 73 5.92 -0.15 20.13
CA ILE A 73 6.94 -0.55 19.16
C ILE A 73 8.15 -1.14 19.90
N ASP A 74 8.66 -0.53 20.96
CA ASP A 74 9.78 -1.11 21.72
C ASP A 74 9.42 -2.47 22.35
N GLN A 75 8.17 -2.67 22.78
CA GLN A 75 7.70 -3.98 23.24
C GLN A 75 7.65 -4.97 22.08
N LYS A 76 7.03 -4.61 20.96
CA LYS A 76 6.95 -5.47 19.78
C LYS A 76 8.31 -5.80 19.24
N LEU A 77 9.22 -4.83 19.24
CA LEU A 77 10.60 -5.04 18.87
C LEU A 77 11.28 -6.02 19.84
N ARG A 78 11.06 -5.93 21.16
CA ARG A 78 11.59 -6.92 22.12
C ARG A 78 10.98 -8.32 21.97
N GLU A 79 9.72 -8.41 21.58
CA GLU A 79 9.00 -9.67 21.35
C GLU A 79 9.33 -10.29 19.99
N ASP A 80 9.74 -9.47 19.03
CA ASP A 80 10.11 -9.90 17.70
C ASP A 80 11.53 -10.46 17.74
N GLU A 81 11.65 -11.76 17.46
CA GLU A 81 12.93 -12.45 17.37
C GLU A 81 13.75 -11.97 16.17
N CYS A 82 13.13 -11.24 15.23
CA CYS A 82 13.74 -10.73 14.01
C CYS A 82 13.67 -9.20 13.98
N LEU A 83 14.71 -8.57 14.55
CA LEU A 83 14.90 -7.14 14.54
C LEU A 83 15.88 -6.67 13.51
N LEU A 84 15.60 -5.46 13.04
CA LEU A 84 16.23 -4.84 11.91
C LEU A 84 16.71 -3.45 12.27
N GLN A 85 17.94 -3.26 12.72
CA GLN A 85 18.37 -1.91 13.09
C GLN A 85 18.95 -1.12 11.87
N GLY A 86 18.32 0.00 11.57
CA GLY A 86 18.67 0.94 10.50
C GLY A 86 19.35 2.22 10.96
N PRO A 87 19.57 3.20 10.06
CA PRO A 87 20.47 4.28 10.33
C PRO A 87 20.03 5.27 11.44
N GLY A 88 20.86 5.76 12.38
CA GLY A 88 20.46 6.53 13.56
C GLY A 88 19.79 5.70 14.66
N ASN A 89 20.36 4.64 15.27
CA ASN A 89 19.67 3.79 16.29
C ASN A 89 18.26 3.33 15.87
N THR A 90 18.02 3.27 14.56
CA THR A 90 16.72 2.91 14.03
C THR A 90 16.52 1.44 14.27
N LEU A 91 15.37 0.99 14.78
CA LEU A 91 14.99 -0.41 14.85
C LEU A 91 13.73 -0.62 14.05
N ILE A 92 13.72 -1.61 13.18
CA ILE A 92 12.59 -2.04 12.39
C ILE A 92 12.25 -3.47 12.84
N SER A 93 11.00 -3.87 12.74
CA SER A 93 10.57 -5.21 13.06
C SER A 93 10.40 -6.03 11.77
N HIS A 94 10.65 -7.34 11.84
CA HIS A 94 10.60 -8.27 10.71
C HIS A 94 9.83 -9.55 11.08
N ALA A 95 8.51 -9.43 11.15
CA ALA A 95 7.49 -10.48 11.21
C ALA A 95 7.63 -11.65 10.19
N THR A 96 8.22 -12.76 10.60
CA THR A 96 8.22 -14.00 9.78
C THR A 96 6.80 -14.55 9.48
N LYS A 97 5.77 -14.00 10.15
CA LYS A 97 4.34 -14.18 9.89
C LYS A 97 3.64 -12.83 9.99
N PRO A 98 2.54 -12.58 9.25
CA PRO A 98 1.80 -11.32 9.33
C PRO A 98 1.53 -10.91 10.78
N TYR A 99 1.87 -9.67 11.15
CA TYR A 99 1.55 -9.17 12.48
C TYR A 99 0.05 -9.25 12.72
N LYS A 100 -0.31 -9.62 13.94
CA LYS A 100 -1.71 -9.67 14.36
C LYS A 100 -2.26 -8.28 14.69
N ASP A 101 -1.48 -7.23 14.55
CA ASP A 101 -1.84 -5.88 14.96
C ASP A 101 -2.18 -5.03 13.72
N TYR A 102 -3.27 -4.29 13.81
CA TYR A 102 -3.86 -3.47 12.76
C TYR A 102 -4.03 -2.04 13.27
N VAL A 103 -4.14 -1.09 12.35
CA VAL A 103 -4.36 0.34 12.63
C VAL A 103 -5.51 0.88 11.79
N LEU A 104 -6.11 1.98 12.25
CA LEU A 104 -7.06 2.74 11.43
C LEU A 104 -6.28 3.58 10.43
N SER A 105 -6.53 3.39 9.14
CA SER A 105 -5.87 4.00 7.99
C SER A 105 -6.83 4.88 7.21
N PHE A 106 -6.35 5.97 6.61
CA PHE A 106 -7.12 6.84 5.73
C PHE A 106 -6.81 6.56 4.27
N ASN A 107 -7.85 6.31 3.49
CA ASN A 107 -7.74 6.09 2.06
C ASN A 107 -8.02 7.41 1.31
N PRO A 108 -7.02 8.00 0.63
CA PRO A 108 -7.19 9.29 -0.05
C PRO A 108 -8.07 9.21 -1.31
N ARG A 109 -8.29 8.02 -1.88
CA ARG A 109 -9.08 7.85 -3.12
C ARG A 109 -10.59 8.00 -2.90
N ASN A 110 -11.09 7.46 -1.79
CA ASN A 110 -12.50 7.50 -1.40
C ASN A 110 -12.77 8.37 -0.16
N CYS A 111 -11.71 8.87 0.50
CA CYS A 111 -11.78 9.61 1.76
C CYS A 111 -12.42 8.82 2.92
N GLU A 112 -12.34 7.49 2.89
CA GLU A 112 -12.84 6.61 3.95
C GLU A 112 -11.72 6.20 4.92
N SER A 113 -12.11 5.65 6.07
CA SER A 113 -11.18 5.15 7.07
C SER A 113 -11.40 3.66 7.32
N ASP A 114 -10.37 2.85 7.07
CA ASP A 114 -10.41 1.38 7.12
C ASP A 114 -9.40 0.82 8.11
N ILE A 115 -9.67 -0.37 8.66
CA ILE A 115 -8.71 -1.09 9.50
C ILE A 115 -7.75 -1.85 8.57
N LYS A 116 -6.45 -1.52 8.64
CA LYS A 116 -5.40 -2.11 7.79
C LYS A 116 -4.31 -2.77 8.64
N PRO A 117 -3.72 -3.90 8.19
CA PRO A 117 -2.68 -4.60 8.93
C PRO A 117 -1.40 -3.75 8.99
N ILE A 118 -0.73 -3.80 10.15
CA ILE A 118 0.62 -3.27 10.28
C ILE A 118 1.57 -4.28 9.65
N THR A 119 2.43 -3.80 8.76
CA THR A 119 3.40 -4.65 8.05
C THR A 119 4.80 -4.53 8.65
N ALA A 120 5.13 -3.43 9.33
CA ALA A 120 6.36 -3.25 10.09
C ALA A 120 6.20 -2.23 11.23
N PHE A 121 6.96 -2.42 12.31
CA PHE A 121 7.18 -1.47 13.40
C PHE A 121 8.54 -0.84 13.24
N ILE A 122 8.63 0.47 13.39
CA ILE A 122 9.82 1.25 13.05
C ILE A 122 10.12 2.23 14.19
N ARG A 123 11.39 2.35 14.59
CA ARG A 123 11.97 3.28 15.56
C ARG A 123 13.18 3.90 14.89
N HIS A 124 13.51 5.16 15.15
CA HIS A 124 14.65 5.93 14.66
C HIS A 124 15.17 6.85 15.75
N GLU A 125 16.40 7.33 15.67
CA GLU A 125 16.88 8.44 16.51
C GLU A 125 16.14 9.73 16.15
N ALA A 126 15.79 10.47 17.20
CA ALA A 126 15.04 11.70 17.03
C ALA A 126 15.92 12.80 16.42
N PRO A 127 15.42 13.60 15.48
CA PRO A 127 16.13 14.78 15.00
C PRO A 127 16.17 15.87 16.07
N GLU A 128 17.09 16.83 15.94
CA GLU A 128 17.22 17.93 16.90
C GLU A 128 15.93 18.76 17.04
N TYR A 129 15.16 18.91 15.96
CA TYR A 129 13.90 19.64 15.94
C TYR A 129 12.78 18.81 15.31
N MET A 130 11.60 18.91 15.92
CA MET A 130 10.32 18.35 15.48
C MET A 130 9.31 19.48 15.26
N TYR A 131 8.20 19.16 14.62
CA TYR A 131 7.09 20.09 14.41
C TYR A 131 5.86 19.60 15.18
N ARG A 132 5.28 20.50 15.96
CA ARG A 132 4.01 20.30 16.64
C ARG A 132 2.90 20.91 15.79
N VAL A 133 2.01 20.05 15.28
CA VAL A 133 0.82 20.50 14.56
C VAL A 133 -0.36 20.43 15.52
N LYS A 134 -0.96 21.58 15.83
CA LYS A 134 -2.21 21.68 16.60
C LYS A 134 -3.34 22.04 15.66
N THR A 135 -4.50 21.43 15.87
CA THR A 135 -5.71 21.72 15.11
C THR A 135 -6.71 22.53 15.94
N ALA A 136 -7.65 23.20 15.29
CA ALA A 136 -8.63 24.07 15.94
C ALA A 136 -9.59 23.34 16.91
N CYS A 137 -9.66 22.00 16.85
CA CYS A 137 -10.39 21.20 17.83
C CYS A 137 -9.52 20.71 19.00
N GLY A 138 -8.25 21.14 19.07
CA GLY A 138 -7.32 20.78 20.13
C GLY A 138 -6.68 19.41 19.96
N ARG A 139 -6.72 18.83 18.75
CA ARG A 139 -5.90 17.66 18.41
C ARG A 139 -4.48 18.10 18.13
N GLU A 140 -3.51 17.30 18.52
CA GLU A 140 -2.10 17.65 18.46
C GLU A 140 -1.26 16.44 18.07
N ILE A 141 -0.25 16.65 17.23
CA ILE A 141 0.75 15.62 16.92
C ILE A 141 2.14 16.24 16.80
N MET A 142 3.15 15.50 17.26
CA MET A 142 4.57 15.82 17.15
C MET A 142 5.20 14.95 16.06
N VAL A 143 5.61 15.56 14.95
CA VAL A 143 6.12 14.86 13.78
C VAL A 143 7.43 15.46 13.29
N THR A 144 8.18 14.66 12.54
CA THR A 144 9.39 15.13 11.85
C THR A 144 9.02 16.21 10.82
N SER A 145 9.94 17.15 10.53
CA SER A 145 9.73 18.23 9.54
C SER A 145 9.19 17.73 8.20
N ASP A 146 9.53 16.50 7.94
CA ASP A 146 9.34 15.76 6.74
C ASP A 146 8.00 15.14 6.50
N HIS A 147 7.27 15.02 7.61
CA HIS A 147 6.26 14.02 7.72
C HIS A 147 5.11 14.47 6.85
N ASN A 148 4.68 13.62 5.92
CA ASN A 148 3.63 14.01 4.99
C ASN A 148 2.26 13.84 5.65
N LEU A 149 1.41 14.85 5.50
CA LEU A 149 0.04 14.87 5.98
C LEU A 149 -0.88 15.13 4.79
N TRP A 150 -1.94 14.33 4.67
CA TRP A 150 -3.01 14.63 3.74
C TRP A 150 -3.77 15.86 4.25
N VAL A 151 -3.92 16.88 3.39
CA VAL A 151 -4.63 18.10 3.70
C VAL A 151 -5.61 18.46 2.59
N LEU A 152 -6.75 19.02 2.98
CA LEU A 152 -7.68 19.68 2.09
C LEU A 152 -7.31 21.17 2.04
N ARG A 153 -6.70 21.59 0.93
CA ARG A 153 -6.29 22.96 0.65
C ARG A 153 -7.01 23.41 -0.62
N ASN A 154 -7.70 24.56 -0.56
CA ASN A 154 -8.44 25.11 -1.71
C ASN A 154 -9.45 24.12 -2.35
N GLY A 155 -10.09 23.28 -1.53
CA GLY A 155 -11.09 22.30 -1.99
C GLY A 155 -10.50 21.02 -2.56
N GLU A 156 -9.17 20.91 -2.62
CA GLU A 156 -8.46 19.76 -3.16
C GLU A 156 -7.64 19.02 -2.11
N LEU A 157 -7.66 17.68 -2.20
CA LEU A 157 -6.85 16.84 -1.33
C LEU A 157 -5.39 16.81 -1.86
N GLN A 158 -4.44 17.14 -1.00
CA GLN A 158 -3.01 17.23 -1.30
C GLN A 158 -2.18 16.55 -0.21
N LEU A 159 -1.06 15.93 -0.57
CA LEU A 159 -0.14 15.33 0.38
C LEU A 159 1.07 16.26 0.56
N LEU A 160 1.17 16.94 1.71
CA LEU A 160 2.19 17.96 1.96
C LEU A 160 3.11 17.58 3.11
N PRO A 161 4.43 17.88 3.05
CA PRO A 161 5.32 17.72 4.19
C PRO A 161 4.98 18.73 5.29
N THR A 162 5.25 18.36 6.55
CA THR A 162 4.86 19.16 7.72
C THR A 162 5.42 20.59 7.67
N ALA A 163 6.63 20.77 7.14
CA ALA A 163 7.25 22.08 7.00
C ALA A 163 6.54 23.03 6.01
N GLU A 164 5.70 22.52 5.11
CA GLU A 164 4.95 23.29 4.11
C GLU A 164 3.47 23.51 4.48
N LEU A 165 3.06 23.00 5.64
CA LEU A 165 1.72 23.22 6.14
C LEU A 165 1.53 24.68 6.53
N VAL A 166 0.31 25.16 6.35
CA VAL A 166 -0.11 26.49 6.78
C VAL A 166 -1.39 26.41 7.59
N GLU A 167 -1.66 27.41 8.41
CA GLU A 167 -2.86 27.46 9.26
C GLU A 167 -4.17 27.45 8.46
N THR A 168 -4.17 27.72 7.16
CA THR A 168 -5.37 27.63 6.31
C THR A 168 -5.73 26.20 5.90
N ASP A 169 -4.88 25.22 6.18
CA ASP A 169 -5.09 23.82 5.79
C ASP A 169 -6.08 23.09 6.70
N TYR A 170 -6.73 22.08 6.14
CA TYR A 170 -7.63 21.20 6.87
C TYR A 170 -7.16 19.75 6.81
N ILE A 171 -7.04 19.11 7.97
CA ILE A 171 -6.57 17.73 8.12
C ILE A 171 -7.76 16.78 8.30
N PRO A 172 -7.75 15.58 7.67
CA PRO A 172 -8.79 14.59 7.86
C PRO A 172 -8.68 13.93 9.24
N ILE A 173 -9.83 13.73 9.88
CA ILE A 173 -9.97 12.97 11.13
C ILE A 173 -11.15 11.99 11.01
N PRO A 174 -11.10 10.83 11.70
CA PRO A 174 -12.14 9.81 11.57
C PRO A 174 -13.48 10.34 12.07
N LEU A 175 -14.55 9.95 11.38
CA LEU A 175 -15.92 10.25 11.81
C LEU A 175 -16.30 9.54 13.10
N LYS A 176 -15.94 8.26 13.17
CA LYS A 176 -16.21 7.34 14.25
C LYS A 176 -15.07 6.33 14.27
N ILE A 177 -14.65 5.94 15.46
CA ILE A 177 -13.70 4.83 15.60
C ILE A 177 -14.50 3.52 15.58
N PRO A 178 -14.19 2.57 14.67
CA PRO A 178 -14.90 1.29 14.60
C PRO A 178 -14.70 0.51 15.90
N PHE A 179 -15.69 -0.29 16.32
CA PHE A 179 -15.60 -1.11 17.53
C PHE A 179 -16.52 -2.33 17.48
N VAL A 180 -16.19 -3.33 18.30
CA VAL A 180 -17.03 -4.53 18.50
C VAL A 180 -17.95 -4.30 19.68
N ASP A 181 -19.26 -4.36 19.45
CA ASP A 181 -20.26 -4.12 20.49
C ASP A 181 -20.56 -5.39 21.28
N ARG A 182 -19.58 -5.83 22.11
CA ARG A 182 -19.71 -7.00 22.99
C ARG A 182 -19.36 -6.61 24.42
N ASP A 183 -20.18 -7.01 25.37
CA ASP A 183 -19.92 -6.77 26.80
C ASP A 183 -18.68 -7.55 27.25
N LEU A 184 -17.76 -6.86 27.91
CA LEU A 184 -16.68 -7.49 28.67
C LEU A 184 -17.25 -7.98 30.00
N LEU A 185 -17.29 -9.30 30.19
CA LEU A 185 -17.97 -9.90 31.35
C LEU A 185 -17.10 -9.98 32.60
N GLU A 186 -15.79 -10.14 32.43
CA GLU A 186 -14.85 -10.46 33.52
C GLU A 186 -13.57 -9.65 33.37
N LEU A 187 -12.98 -9.26 34.51
CA LEU A 187 -11.72 -8.55 34.63
C LEU A 187 -10.70 -9.45 35.35
N ASN A 188 -9.54 -9.66 34.73
CA ASN A 188 -8.44 -10.41 35.34
C ASN A 188 -7.69 -9.53 36.35
N VAL A 189 -8.18 -9.50 37.58
CA VAL A 189 -7.64 -8.70 38.68
C VAL A 189 -6.26 -9.21 39.12
N TRP A 190 -6.04 -10.52 39.02
CA TRP A 190 -4.72 -11.12 39.27
C TRP A 190 -3.64 -10.47 38.42
N GLU A 191 -3.86 -10.38 37.11
CA GLU A 191 -2.88 -9.81 36.19
C GLU A 191 -2.59 -8.32 36.48
N ILE A 192 -3.59 -7.57 36.97
CA ILE A 192 -3.46 -6.15 37.33
C ILE A 192 -2.69 -5.97 38.64
N LEU A 193 -2.84 -6.89 39.60
CA LEU A 193 -2.33 -6.76 40.97
C LEU A 193 -1.14 -7.68 41.29
N LYS A 194 -0.65 -8.48 40.33
CA LYS A 194 0.44 -9.45 40.55
C LYS A 194 1.77 -8.85 41.03
N ASP A 195 1.96 -7.54 40.83
CA ASP A 195 3.18 -6.84 41.27
C ASP A 195 2.98 -6.06 42.59
N GLU A 196 1.77 -6.13 43.17
CA GLU A 196 1.45 -5.40 44.39
C GLU A 196 1.84 -6.17 45.64
N LYS A 197 2.16 -5.42 46.71
CA LYS A 197 2.48 -5.98 48.03
C LYS A 197 1.20 -6.45 48.75
N LEU A 198 0.61 -7.53 48.22
CA LEU A 198 -0.62 -8.18 48.68
C LEU A 198 -0.39 -9.69 48.85
N TYR A 199 -1.44 -10.42 49.26
CA TYR A 199 -1.40 -11.86 49.47
C TYR A 199 -2.49 -12.56 48.66
N VAL A 200 -2.31 -13.86 48.48
CA VAL A 200 -3.26 -14.77 47.83
C VAL A 200 -3.71 -15.82 48.85
N GLU A 201 -5.00 -16.13 48.84
CA GLU A 201 -5.59 -17.32 49.44
C GLU A 201 -6.04 -18.23 48.28
N ALA A 202 -5.41 -19.39 48.13
CA ALA A 202 -5.48 -20.26 46.94
C ALA A 202 -5.62 -21.74 47.33
N ASN A 203 -6.43 -22.05 48.34
CA ASN A 203 -6.42 -23.36 48.99
C ASN A 203 -6.83 -24.49 48.04
N ASP A 204 -7.88 -24.28 47.24
CA ASP A 204 -8.35 -25.28 46.28
C ASP A 204 -7.39 -25.46 45.10
N LEU A 205 -6.79 -24.36 44.65
CA LEU A 205 -5.75 -24.37 43.65
C LEU A 205 -4.49 -25.13 44.12
N ILE A 206 -4.09 -24.98 45.39
CA ILE A 206 -2.95 -25.72 45.95
C ILE A 206 -3.28 -27.22 46.11
N LYS A 207 -4.54 -27.60 46.39
CA LYS A 207 -4.97 -29.01 46.36
C LYS A 207 -4.81 -29.60 44.96
N GLU A 208 -5.33 -28.91 43.95
CA GLU A 208 -5.21 -29.32 42.54
C GLU A 208 -3.74 -29.47 42.11
N ILE A 209 -2.88 -28.54 42.52
CA ILE A 209 -1.43 -28.62 42.27
C ILE A 209 -0.80 -29.85 42.94
N ILE A 210 -1.18 -30.18 44.17
CA ILE A 210 -0.68 -31.38 44.88
C ILE A 210 -1.16 -32.66 44.20
N GLU A 211 -2.42 -32.71 43.77
CA GLU A 211 -2.97 -33.85 43.03
C GLU A 211 -2.22 -34.06 41.71
N LYS A 212 -1.84 -32.97 41.03
CA LYS A 212 -1.16 -33.03 39.74
C LYS A 212 0.32 -33.42 39.82
N TYR A 213 1.10 -32.84 40.74
CA TYR A 213 2.56 -33.02 40.80
C TYR A 213 3.05 -33.91 41.94
N GLY A 214 2.14 -34.34 42.82
CA GLY A 214 2.47 -35.11 44.01
C GLY A 214 2.94 -34.24 45.18
N GLN A 215 2.58 -34.67 46.39
CA GLN A 215 2.82 -33.91 47.61
C GLN A 215 4.31 -33.68 47.92
N SER A 216 5.18 -34.63 47.57
CA SER A 216 6.63 -34.53 47.79
C SER A 216 7.24 -33.39 46.97
N THR A 217 6.91 -33.32 45.67
CA THR A 217 7.39 -32.28 44.74
C THR A 217 6.95 -30.89 45.18
N VAL A 218 5.67 -30.73 45.52
CA VAL A 218 5.14 -29.44 45.99
C VAL A 218 5.81 -29.03 47.31
N LYS A 219 6.09 -29.99 48.20
CA LYS A 219 6.79 -29.71 49.46
C LYS A 219 8.23 -29.24 49.24
N GLU A 220 8.94 -29.80 48.27
CA GLU A 220 10.30 -29.37 47.90
C GLU A 220 10.29 -27.92 47.39
N VAL A 221 9.38 -27.57 46.47
CA VAL A 221 9.23 -26.19 45.98
C VAL A 221 8.89 -25.23 47.12
N PHE A 222 7.98 -25.59 48.02
CA PHE A 222 7.66 -24.75 49.18
C PHE A 222 8.83 -24.60 50.17
N ALA A 223 9.76 -25.56 50.22
CA ALA A 223 10.93 -25.50 51.10
C ALA A 223 11.94 -24.43 50.65
N ASN A 224 11.93 -24.04 49.37
CA ASN A 224 12.74 -22.92 48.85
C ASN A 224 12.34 -21.58 49.48
N TYR A 225 11.07 -21.42 49.85
CA TYR A 225 10.49 -20.15 50.31
C TYR A 225 10.14 -20.13 51.80
N TYR A 226 9.91 -21.30 52.41
CA TYR A 226 9.44 -21.42 53.79
C TYR A 226 10.30 -22.40 54.59
N LYS A 227 10.81 -21.95 55.73
CA LYS A 227 11.59 -22.77 56.67
C LYS A 227 10.88 -24.07 57.09
N SER A 228 9.56 -24.05 57.21
CA SER A 228 8.74 -25.23 57.43
C SER A 228 7.66 -25.35 56.36
N ALA A 229 8.05 -25.89 55.19
CA ALA A 229 7.14 -26.16 54.08
C ALA A 229 5.95 -27.03 54.49
N HIS A 230 6.18 -28.01 55.37
CA HIS A 230 5.13 -28.91 55.86
C HIS A 230 4.04 -28.16 56.62
N THR A 231 4.43 -27.32 57.59
CA THR A 231 3.49 -26.51 58.37
C THR A 231 2.76 -25.51 57.48
N LYS A 232 3.46 -24.89 56.51
CA LYS A 232 2.86 -23.93 55.59
C LYS A 232 1.80 -24.57 54.70
N LEU A 233 2.12 -25.71 54.08
CA LEU A 233 1.17 -26.46 53.25
C LEU A 233 -0.02 -26.95 54.07
N TYR A 234 0.20 -27.41 55.31
CA TYR A 234 -0.88 -27.78 56.22
C TYR A 234 -1.83 -26.60 56.47
N PHE A 235 -1.31 -25.41 56.80
CA PHE A 235 -2.16 -24.24 57.02
C PHE A 235 -2.94 -23.79 55.79
N ILE A 236 -2.35 -23.93 54.60
CA ILE A 236 -3.05 -23.65 53.34
C ILE A 236 -4.19 -24.65 53.13
N LEU A 237 -3.93 -25.95 53.28
CA LEU A 237 -4.91 -27.01 53.01
C LEU A 237 -6.08 -27.01 54.00
N GLN A 238 -5.84 -26.61 55.25
CA GLN A 238 -6.84 -26.53 56.31
C GLN A 238 -7.51 -25.16 56.41
N SER A 239 -7.17 -24.20 55.54
CA SER A 239 -7.68 -22.82 55.62
C SER A 239 -7.43 -22.14 56.97
N GLU A 240 -6.34 -22.49 57.64
CA GLU A 240 -5.97 -22.01 58.98
C GLU A 240 -5.30 -20.62 58.94
N PRO A 241 -5.23 -19.89 60.07
CA PRO A 241 -4.50 -18.63 60.19
C PRO A 241 -3.02 -18.80 59.77
N GLY A 242 -2.69 -18.40 58.54
CA GLY A 242 -1.39 -18.65 57.93
C GLY A 242 -1.45 -19.18 56.49
N CYS A 243 -2.65 -19.44 55.95
CA CYS A 243 -2.88 -19.86 54.57
C CYS A 243 -2.41 -18.85 53.49
N ARG A 244 -2.26 -17.56 53.85
CA ARG A 244 -1.89 -16.49 52.92
C ARG A 244 -0.49 -16.65 52.36
N ILE A 245 -0.36 -16.52 51.05
CA ILE A 245 0.92 -16.56 50.33
C ILE A 245 1.14 -15.15 49.75
N PRO A 246 2.28 -14.47 50.01
CA PRO A 246 2.58 -13.22 49.32
C PRO A 246 2.51 -13.41 47.81
N ILE A 247 1.89 -12.48 47.08
CA ILE A 247 1.72 -12.59 45.62
C ILE A 247 3.05 -12.90 44.93
N SER A 248 4.13 -12.21 45.30
CA SER A 248 5.46 -12.42 44.72
C SER A 248 5.97 -13.85 44.89
N ILE A 249 5.75 -14.44 46.07
CA ILE A 249 6.14 -15.83 46.36
C ILE A 249 5.20 -16.79 45.62
N PHE A 250 3.91 -16.49 45.56
CA PHE A 250 2.94 -17.30 44.84
C PHE A 250 3.27 -17.39 43.34
N SER A 251 3.56 -16.26 42.69
CA SER A 251 3.99 -16.22 41.29
C SER A 251 5.26 -17.03 41.05
N GLN A 252 6.22 -17.00 41.98
CA GLN A 252 7.44 -17.80 41.90
C GLN A 252 7.17 -19.30 42.05
N ILE A 253 6.32 -19.71 43.00
CA ILE A 253 5.93 -21.11 43.18
C ILE A 253 5.22 -21.67 41.93
N ILE A 254 4.28 -20.91 41.38
CA ILE A 254 3.57 -21.29 40.15
C ILE A 254 4.54 -21.41 38.97
N GLY A 255 5.53 -20.51 38.90
CA GLY A 255 6.61 -20.57 37.91
C GLY A 255 7.52 -21.80 38.06
N GLU A 256 8.00 -22.12 39.27
CA GLU A 256 8.83 -23.30 39.52
C GLU A 256 8.11 -24.62 39.20
N LEU A 257 6.81 -24.68 39.46
CA LEU A 257 5.98 -25.84 39.14
C LEU A 257 5.54 -25.86 37.66
N SER A 258 5.83 -24.80 36.90
CA SER A 258 5.33 -24.60 35.53
C SER A 258 3.81 -24.82 35.43
N PHE A 259 3.06 -24.37 36.44
CA PHE A 259 1.61 -24.54 36.49
C PHE A 259 0.91 -23.38 35.79
N SER A 260 -0.03 -23.68 34.89
CA SER A 260 -0.81 -22.66 34.17
C SER A 260 -2.14 -22.42 34.88
N LEU A 261 -2.42 -21.16 35.25
CA LEU A 261 -3.66 -20.78 35.93
C LEU A 261 -4.83 -20.74 34.94
N THR A 262 -5.82 -21.61 35.12
CA THR A 262 -7.07 -21.58 34.36
C THR A 262 -8.02 -20.49 34.88
N LYS A 263 -9.07 -20.17 34.11
CA LYS A 263 -10.11 -19.23 34.56
C LYS A 263 -10.78 -19.67 35.86
N ASP A 264 -11.02 -20.97 36.03
CA ASP A 264 -11.66 -21.50 37.23
C ASP A 264 -10.72 -21.41 38.44
N ASN A 265 -9.41 -21.58 38.23
CA ASN A 265 -8.41 -21.29 39.26
C ASN A 265 -8.42 -19.81 39.67
N LEU A 266 -8.52 -18.89 38.72
CA LEU A 266 -8.57 -17.45 39.03
C LEU A 266 -9.88 -17.05 39.73
N ARG A 267 -11.00 -17.74 39.45
CA ARG A 267 -12.28 -17.52 40.13
C ARG A 267 -12.25 -18.02 41.58
N SER A 268 -11.61 -19.15 41.85
CA SER A 268 -11.49 -19.71 43.20
C SER A 268 -10.43 -19.00 44.05
N MET A 269 -9.40 -18.44 43.42
CA MET A 269 -8.34 -17.67 44.06
C MET A 269 -8.82 -16.31 44.59
N GLN A 270 -8.43 -15.96 45.81
CA GLN A 270 -8.76 -14.68 46.46
C GLN A 270 -7.51 -13.83 46.68
N ILE A 271 -7.52 -12.59 46.20
CA ILE A 271 -6.48 -11.58 46.45
C ILE A 271 -6.87 -10.77 47.68
N VAL A 272 -6.02 -10.81 48.71
CA VAL A 272 -6.31 -10.23 50.02
C VAL A 272 -5.24 -9.24 50.48
N GLY A 273 -5.70 -8.25 51.23
CA GLY A 273 -4.84 -7.36 52.02
C GLY A 273 -4.58 -7.90 53.42
N ARG A 274 -4.19 -7.01 54.34
CA ARG A 274 -4.15 -7.33 55.78
C ARG A 274 -5.54 -7.43 56.40
N THR A 275 -6.53 -6.75 55.80
CA THR A 275 -7.95 -6.75 56.20
C THR A 275 -8.69 -7.99 55.66
N LYS A 276 -9.94 -8.21 56.13
CA LYS A 276 -10.75 -9.38 55.75
C LYS A 276 -11.30 -9.40 54.31
N HIS A 277 -11.25 -8.29 53.58
CA HIS A 277 -11.92 -8.21 52.26
C HIS A 277 -10.98 -8.66 51.15
N SER A 278 -11.50 -9.53 50.29
CA SER A 278 -10.82 -10.08 49.13
C SER A 278 -11.43 -9.55 47.83
N ILE A 279 -10.67 -9.68 46.75
CA ILE A 279 -11.19 -9.63 45.38
C ILE A 279 -10.81 -10.95 44.71
N PRO A 280 -11.72 -11.64 44.00
CA PRO A 280 -11.35 -12.83 43.25
C PRO A 280 -10.31 -12.49 42.18
N GLY A 281 -9.44 -13.44 41.84
CA GLY A 281 -8.45 -13.28 40.77
C GLY A 281 -9.06 -12.95 39.41
N LEU A 282 -10.28 -13.44 39.16
CA LEU A 282 -11.14 -13.08 38.04
C LEU A 282 -12.46 -12.52 38.57
N MET A 283 -12.71 -11.22 38.33
CA MET A 283 -13.86 -10.49 38.87
C MET A 283 -14.90 -10.21 37.79
N ASN A 284 -16.18 -10.43 38.08
CA ASN A 284 -17.27 -10.04 37.18
C ASN A 284 -17.35 -8.51 37.04
N LEU A 285 -17.41 -8.03 35.80
CA LEU A 285 -17.51 -6.61 35.49
C LEU A 285 -18.98 -6.18 35.50
N THR A 286 -19.45 -5.74 36.66
CA THR A 286 -20.84 -5.28 36.82
C THR A 286 -20.99 -3.80 36.44
N PRO A 287 -22.20 -3.35 36.04
CA PRO A 287 -22.47 -1.93 35.82
C PRO A 287 -22.11 -1.07 37.05
N ASN A 288 -22.37 -1.55 38.26
CA ASN A 288 -22.02 -0.83 39.49
C ASN A 288 -20.50 -0.69 39.67
N PHE A 289 -19.70 -1.64 39.21
CA PHE A 289 -18.23 -1.51 39.24
C PHE A 289 -17.76 -0.39 38.31
N LEU A 290 -18.28 -0.37 37.08
CA LEU A 290 -17.98 0.68 36.10
C LEU A 290 -18.41 2.07 36.59
N ARG A 291 -19.55 2.15 37.26
CA ARG A 291 -20.06 3.38 37.88
C ARG A 291 -19.17 3.86 39.03
N LEU A 292 -18.78 2.96 39.93
CA LEU A 292 -17.84 3.28 41.00
C LEU A 292 -16.50 3.77 40.44
N LEU A 293 -16.04 3.14 39.37
CA LEU A 293 -14.80 3.50 38.70
C LEU A 293 -14.90 4.87 38.01
N GLY A 294 -16.03 5.20 37.38
CA GLY A 294 -16.25 6.53 36.79
C GLY A 294 -16.26 7.64 37.84
N TYR A 295 -16.92 7.43 38.99
CA TYR A 295 -16.82 8.37 40.12
C TYR A 295 -15.40 8.48 40.67
N TYR A 296 -14.66 7.37 40.75
CA TYR A 296 -13.27 7.39 41.16
C TYR A 296 -12.37 8.14 40.16
N ILE A 297 -12.63 8.05 38.86
CA ILE A 297 -11.86 8.79 37.84
C ILE A 297 -12.12 10.29 37.98
N ALA A 298 -13.37 10.70 38.20
CA ALA A 298 -13.72 12.11 38.38
C ALA A 298 -13.16 12.67 39.70
N GLU A 299 -13.51 12.06 40.83
CA GLU A 299 -13.41 12.68 42.15
C GLU A 299 -12.54 11.87 43.14
N GLY A 300 -11.95 10.77 42.68
CA GLY A 300 -11.23 9.84 43.53
C GLY A 300 -9.79 10.28 43.81
N ASN A 301 -9.33 10.05 45.04
CA ASN A 301 -7.93 10.28 45.43
C ASN A 301 -7.40 9.12 46.28
N CYS A 302 -6.27 8.55 45.89
CA CYS A 302 -5.59 7.49 46.65
C CYS A 302 -4.70 8.06 47.75
N GLN A 303 -4.78 7.45 48.92
CA GLN A 303 -3.90 7.69 50.06
C GLN A 303 -3.22 6.36 50.45
N ASP A 304 -2.36 6.38 51.46
CA ASP A 304 -1.75 5.13 51.94
C ASP A 304 -2.81 4.24 52.62
N GLY A 305 -3.05 3.06 52.06
CA GLY A 305 -3.99 2.06 52.57
C GLY A 305 -5.49 2.29 52.28
N TYR A 306 -5.89 3.44 51.74
CA TYR A 306 -7.29 3.76 51.44
C TYR A 306 -7.42 4.69 50.23
N PHE A 307 -8.64 4.82 49.69
CA PHE A 307 -8.97 5.87 48.72
C PHE A 307 -10.16 6.68 49.20
N ILE A 308 -10.25 7.92 48.72
CA ILE A 308 -11.29 8.87 49.06
C ILE A 308 -12.12 9.14 47.80
N LEU A 309 -13.44 9.22 47.94
CA LEU A 309 -14.35 9.80 46.95
C LEU A 309 -14.97 11.05 47.56
N SER A 310 -14.76 12.20 46.93
CA SER A 310 -15.23 13.49 47.43
C SER A 310 -16.27 14.04 46.47
N ASN A 311 -17.52 14.20 46.88
CA ASN A 311 -18.51 14.87 46.03
C ASN A 311 -19.50 15.60 46.93
N ASN A 312 -20.03 16.74 46.48
CA ASN A 312 -20.96 17.56 47.25
C ASN A 312 -22.43 17.34 46.87
N SER A 313 -22.72 16.58 45.81
CA SER A 313 -24.08 16.26 45.39
C SER A 313 -24.65 15.10 46.21
N ASP A 314 -25.79 15.33 46.88
CA ASP A 314 -26.47 14.30 47.66
C ASP A 314 -26.93 13.10 46.80
N GLU A 315 -27.29 13.34 45.54
CA GLU A 315 -27.66 12.28 44.59
C GLU A 315 -26.47 11.37 44.27
N VAL A 316 -25.29 11.97 44.02
CA VAL A 316 -24.04 11.22 43.78
C VAL A 316 -23.62 10.47 45.04
N ARG A 317 -23.68 11.11 46.22
CA ARG A 317 -23.37 10.47 47.51
C ARG A 317 -24.27 9.27 47.79
N THR A 318 -25.57 9.39 47.50
CA THR A 318 -26.55 8.31 47.67
C THR A 318 -26.25 7.14 46.73
N ASP A 319 -25.85 7.43 45.50
CA ASP A 319 -25.47 6.42 44.52
C ASP A 319 -24.17 5.70 44.91
N VAL A 320 -23.14 6.46 45.31
CA VAL A 320 -21.88 5.91 45.84
C VAL A 320 -22.15 5.04 47.08
N TYR A 321 -23.02 5.47 48.00
CA TYR A 321 -23.44 4.67 49.17
C TYR A 321 -24.03 3.32 48.75
N LYS A 322 -24.98 3.32 47.81
CA LYS A 322 -25.62 2.09 47.31
C LYS A 322 -24.58 1.17 46.69
N ILE A 323 -23.73 1.71 45.83
CA ILE A 323 -22.70 0.93 45.15
C ILE A 323 -21.70 0.33 46.16
N LEU A 324 -21.20 1.11 47.12
CA LEU A 324 -20.28 0.59 48.15
C LEU A 324 -20.94 -0.48 49.01
N SER A 325 -22.23 -0.33 49.32
CA SER A 325 -23.02 -1.32 50.05
C SER A 325 -23.21 -2.62 49.24
N ASP A 326 -23.49 -2.50 47.94
CA ASP A 326 -23.65 -3.64 47.02
C ASP A 326 -22.34 -4.44 46.91
N PHE A 327 -21.18 -3.78 46.91
CA PHE A 327 -19.87 -4.44 46.94
C PHE A 327 -19.45 -4.92 48.34
N GLY A 328 -20.22 -4.62 49.39
CA GLY A 328 -19.85 -4.90 50.77
C GLY A 328 -18.56 -4.20 51.22
N LEU A 329 -18.24 -3.04 50.65
CA LEU A 329 -17.02 -2.31 50.97
C LEU A 329 -17.23 -1.41 52.19
N PRO A 330 -16.51 -1.62 53.30
CA PRO A 330 -16.61 -0.75 54.45
C PRO A 330 -15.95 0.59 54.14
N TYR A 331 -16.62 1.65 54.53
CA TYR A 331 -16.16 3.01 54.38
C TYR A 331 -16.49 3.82 55.64
N THR A 332 -15.76 4.92 55.83
CA THR A 332 -16.07 5.94 56.83
C THR A 332 -16.37 7.25 56.13
N ILE A 333 -17.33 8.02 56.66
CA ILE A 333 -17.62 9.35 56.14
C ILE A 333 -16.81 10.35 56.96
N ARG A 334 -15.98 11.16 56.30
CA ARG A 334 -15.16 12.19 56.95
C ARG A 334 -16.01 13.41 57.35
N LYS A 335 -15.46 14.29 58.19
CA LYS A 335 -16.13 15.54 58.61
C LYS A 335 -16.59 16.41 57.43
N ASN A 336 -15.91 16.31 56.29
CA ASN A 336 -16.18 17.10 55.10
C ASN A 336 -17.18 16.42 54.14
N GLY A 337 -17.70 15.24 54.50
CA GLY A 337 -18.64 14.46 53.69
C GLY A 337 -17.99 13.43 52.75
N ASP A 338 -16.65 13.38 52.68
CA ASP A 338 -15.94 12.47 51.79
C ASP A 338 -16.04 11.01 52.26
N PHE A 339 -16.21 10.08 51.31
CA PHE A 339 -16.17 8.64 51.55
C PHE A 339 -14.73 8.17 51.59
N GLN A 340 -14.27 7.70 52.75
CA GLN A 340 -12.99 7.02 52.90
C GLN A 340 -13.19 5.50 52.87
N VAL A 341 -12.75 4.85 51.79
CA VAL A 341 -12.81 3.40 51.63
C VAL A 341 -11.46 2.79 52.01
N SER A 342 -11.37 2.22 53.22
CA SER A 342 -10.12 1.72 53.79
C SER A 342 -9.81 0.28 53.37
N GLN A 343 -9.84 0.04 52.07
CA GLN A 343 -9.58 -1.28 51.48
C GLN A 343 -8.37 -1.23 50.55
N LYS A 344 -7.26 -1.77 51.03
CA LYS A 344 -5.97 -1.72 50.33
C LYS A 344 -6.01 -2.40 48.95
N VAL A 345 -6.77 -3.48 48.80
CA VAL A 345 -6.88 -4.21 47.52
C VAL A 345 -7.58 -3.35 46.46
N TYR A 346 -8.76 -2.80 46.76
CA TYR A 346 -9.50 -1.90 45.86
C TYR A 346 -8.76 -0.59 45.61
N ARG A 347 -8.11 -0.04 46.65
CA ARG A 347 -7.23 1.12 46.51
C ARG A 347 -6.15 0.85 45.47
N ASN A 348 -5.43 -0.27 45.60
CA ASN A 348 -4.36 -0.62 44.66
C ASN A 348 -4.90 -0.87 43.25
N LEU A 349 -6.06 -1.54 43.13
CA LEU A 349 -6.72 -1.77 41.85
C LEU A 349 -7.06 -0.45 41.15
N PHE A 350 -7.80 0.45 41.81
CA PHE A 350 -8.20 1.74 41.25
C PHE A 350 -7.01 2.65 40.96
N CYS A 351 -6.03 2.70 41.86
CA CYS A 351 -4.79 3.44 41.65
C CYS A 351 -4.06 2.98 40.38
N LYS A 352 -3.99 1.66 40.15
CA LYS A 352 -3.29 1.06 39.01
C LYS A 352 -4.02 1.30 37.69
N ILE A 353 -5.35 1.09 37.66
CA ILE A 353 -6.13 1.15 36.42
C ILE A 353 -6.54 2.57 36.04
N ALA A 354 -6.74 3.47 37.01
CA ALA A 354 -7.34 4.79 36.80
C ALA A 354 -6.52 5.97 37.35
N GLY A 355 -5.34 5.73 37.93
CA GLY A 355 -4.46 6.77 38.47
C GLY A 355 -4.75 7.13 39.93
N ALA A 356 -3.76 7.68 40.63
CA ALA A 356 -3.82 7.93 42.07
C ALA A 356 -4.48 9.26 42.43
N ASP A 357 -4.17 10.31 41.68
CA ASP A 357 -4.58 11.70 41.89
C ASP A 357 -5.11 12.32 40.60
N ALA A 358 -5.56 13.58 40.67
CA ALA A 358 -6.16 14.30 39.54
C ALA A 358 -5.26 14.43 38.30
N ARG A 359 -3.92 14.51 38.47
CA ARG A 359 -2.98 14.68 37.34
C ARG A 359 -2.61 13.35 36.70
N THR A 360 -2.67 12.27 37.46
CA THR A 360 -2.36 10.90 37.01
C THR A 360 -3.59 10.13 36.52
N LYS A 361 -4.80 10.72 36.59
CA LYS A 361 -6.03 10.07 36.11
C LYS A 361 -5.95 9.65 34.65
N LYS A 362 -6.54 8.51 34.32
CA LYS A 362 -6.66 7.99 32.95
C LYS A 362 -7.88 7.08 32.84
N LEU A 363 -8.34 6.82 31.60
CA LEU A 363 -9.30 5.74 31.40
C LEU A 363 -8.58 4.39 31.52
N PRO A 364 -9.17 3.40 32.20
CA PRO A 364 -8.64 2.04 32.27
C PRO A 364 -8.37 1.42 30.89
N GLU A 365 -7.32 0.63 30.76
CA GLU A 365 -6.95 0.01 29.47
C GLU A 365 -8.04 -0.93 28.92
N PHE A 366 -8.80 -1.60 29.81
CA PHE A 366 -9.91 -2.44 29.38
C PHE A 366 -11.10 -1.63 28.82
N CYS A 367 -11.14 -0.30 29.01
CA CYS A 367 -12.23 0.54 28.48
C CYS A 367 -12.35 0.49 26.96
N TRP A 368 -11.24 0.24 26.26
CA TRP A 368 -11.22 0.08 24.80
C TRP A 368 -11.92 -1.19 24.32
N GLN A 369 -12.12 -2.18 25.21
CA GLN A 369 -12.82 -3.45 24.92
C GLN A 369 -14.28 -3.45 25.37
N LEU A 370 -14.73 -2.44 26.11
CA LEU A 370 -16.10 -2.35 26.58
C LEU A 370 -17.06 -2.16 25.40
N SER A 371 -18.26 -2.73 25.52
CA SER A 371 -19.38 -2.41 24.63
C SER A 371 -19.74 -0.93 24.71
N GLN A 372 -20.55 -0.47 23.75
CA GLN A 372 -21.07 0.90 23.75
C GLN A 372 -21.84 1.20 25.05
N ARG A 373 -22.61 0.22 25.54
CA ARG A 373 -23.36 0.33 26.79
C ARG A 373 -22.44 0.47 28.01
N GLN A 374 -21.47 -0.43 28.15
CA GLN A 374 -20.57 -0.45 29.32
C GLN A 374 -19.68 0.79 29.38
N LEU A 375 -19.11 1.22 28.24
CA LEU A 375 -18.33 2.45 28.17
C LEU A 375 -19.22 3.67 28.47
N GLY A 376 -20.48 3.66 28.00
CA GLY A 376 -21.46 4.69 28.30
C GLY A 376 -21.72 4.86 29.81
N GLU A 377 -21.85 3.76 30.56
CA GLU A 377 -22.04 3.80 32.03
C GLU A 377 -20.85 4.39 32.79
N LEU A 378 -19.62 4.02 32.37
CA LEU A 378 -18.39 4.56 32.96
C LEU A 378 -18.27 6.07 32.67
N LEU A 379 -18.49 6.49 31.42
CA LEU A 379 -18.45 7.91 31.06
C LEU A 379 -19.59 8.70 31.72
N ARG A 380 -20.79 8.13 31.85
CA ARG A 380 -21.94 8.79 32.51
C ARG A 380 -21.57 9.21 33.92
N THR A 381 -20.98 8.31 34.70
CA THR A 381 -20.58 8.61 36.09
C THR A 381 -19.37 9.53 36.18
N TYR A 382 -18.44 9.46 35.23
CA TYR A 382 -17.37 10.44 35.11
C TYR A 382 -17.91 11.86 34.87
N PHE A 383 -18.77 12.03 33.86
CA PHE A 383 -19.43 13.31 33.56
C PHE A 383 -20.40 13.73 34.68
N GLU A 384 -20.96 12.79 35.44
CA GLU A 384 -21.76 13.13 36.62
C GLU A 384 -20.92 13.80 37.72
N GLY A 385 -19.65 13.38 37.89
CA GLY A 385 -18.71 14.06 38.78
C GLY A 385 -18.22 15.38 38.19
N ASP A 386 -17.39 15.29 37.14
CA ASP A 386 -16.59 16.42 36.60
C ASP A 386 -17.32 17.24 35.52
N GLY A 387 -18.46 16.76 35.03
CA GLY A 387 -19.18 17.35 33.91
C GLY A 387 -20.28 18.32 34.33
N TRP A 388 -20.43 19.39 33.55
CA TRP A 388 -21.54 20.34 33.65
C TRP A 388 -22.05 20.73 32.25
N ILE A 389 -23.17 21.45 32.23
CA ILE A 389 -23.74 22.00 31.00
C ILE A 389 -23.54 23.51 31.03
N GLU A 390 -22.97 24.05 29.96
CA GLU A 390 -22.67 25.47 29.81
C GLU A 390 -22.88 25.90 28.35
N GLN A 391 -23.65 26.96 28.13
CA GLN A 391 -23.81 27.62 26.82
C GLN A 391 -24.03 26.64 25.65
N SER A 392 -24.98 25.70 25.80
CA SER A 392 -25.28 24.66 24.80
C SER A 392 -24.11 23.71 24.51
N ARG A 393 -23.32 23.40 25.54
CA ARG A 393 -22.23 22.43 25.53
C ARG A 393 -22.27 21.58 26.78
N VAL A 394 -21.84 20.33 26.65
CA VAL A 394 -21.44 19.52 27.80
C VAL A 394 -19.94 19.68 27.95
N VAL A 395 -19.50 20.07 29.14
CA VAL A 395 -18.10 20.38 29.41
C VAL A 395 -17.66 19.59 30.62
N CYS A 396 -16.44 19.06 30.59
CA CYS A 396 -15.75 18.57 31.77
C CYS A 396 -14.33 19.11 31.79
N SER A 397 -13.71 19.13 32.97
CA SER A 397 -12.34 19.57 33.12
C SER A 397 -11.53 18.61 33.96
N THR A 398 -10.30 18.35 33.54
CA THR A 398 -9.38 17.47 34.26
C THR A 398 -7.99 18.06 34.29
N ALA A 399 -7.23 17.81 35.36
CA ALA A 399 -5.82 18.18 35.43
C ALA A 399 -4.93 17.22 34.61
N SER A 400 -5.46 16.06 34.20
CA SER A 400 -4.73 15.04 33.46
C SER A 400 -4.89 15.22 31.95
N GLN A 401 -3.78 15.47 31.25
CA GLN A 401 -3.73 15.46 29.78
C GLN A 401 -4.10 14.10 29.21
N LYS A 402 -3.65 13.01 29.87
CA LYS A 402 -3.94 11.63 29.44
C LYS A 402 -5.44 11.35 29.48
N LEU A 403 -6.13 11.78 30.55
CA LEU A 403 -7.57 11.61 30.64
C LEU A 403 -8.30 12.43 29.58
N ALA A 404 -7.90 13.68 29.34
CA ALA A 404 -8.52 14.51 28.29
C ALA A 404 -8.37 13.87 26.89
N ASN A 405 -7.19 13.30 26.60
CA ASN A 405 -6.95 12.53 25.37
C ASN A 405 -7.84 11.28 25.30
N ASP A 406 -7.87 10.48 26.37
CA ASP A 406 -8.62 9.23 26.44
C ASP A 406 -10.13 9.47 26.28
N LEU A 407 -10.65 10.53 26.89
CA LEU A 407 -12.04 10.96 26.71
C LEU A 407 -12.33 11.28 25.24
N THR A 408 -11.41 11.90 24.52
CA THR A 408 -11.61 12.26 23.10
C THR A 408 -11.66 11.03 22.20
N TYR A 409 -10.78 10.05 22.44
CA TYR A 409 -10.84 8.75 21.75
C TYR A 409 -12.12 7.97 22.12
N ALA A 410 -12.50 7.95 23.40
CA ALA A 410 -13.70 7.27 23.88
C ALA A 410 -14.98 7.87 23.29
N LEU A 411 -15.11 9.21 23.29
CA LEU A 411 -16.22 9.94 22.70
C LEU A 411 -16.30 9.70 21.18
N SER A 412 -15.16 9.58 20.49
CA SER A 412 -15.11 9.27 19.06
C SER A 412 -15.69 7.89 18.71
N ARG A 413 -15.71 6.92 19.65
CA ARG A 413 -16.42 5.63 19.45
C ARG A 413 -17.94 5.81 19.35
N PHE A 414 -18.49 6.83 20.01
CA PHE A 414 -19.90 7.20 19.92
C PHE A 414 -20.20 8.12 18.71
N GLY A 415 -19.20 8.43 17.89
CA GLY A 415 -19.29 9.46 16.84
C GLY A 415 -19.42 10.88 17.41
N ILE A 416 -19.16 11.07 18.71
CA ILE A 416 -19.20 12.35 19.40
C ILE A 416 -17.87 13.04 19.19
N TRP A 417 -17.89 14.19 18.54
CA TRP A 417 -16.69 15.00 18.36
C TRP A 417 -16.54 16.00 19.52
N ALA A 418 -15.48 15.81 20.29
CA ALA A 418 -15.12 16.69 21.39
C ALA A 418 -13.95 17.61 21.01
N ARG A 419 -13.95 18.80 21.59
CA ARG A 419 -12.82 19.75 21.51
C ARG A 419 -12.04 19.73 22.82
N ILE A 420 -10.73 19.79 22.72
CA ILE A 420 -9.83 19.87 23.88
C ILE A 420 -9.21 21.27 23.91
N ARG A 421 -9.13 21.90 25.08
CA ARG A 421 -8.37 23.15 25.26
C ARG A 421 -7.78 23.25 26.66
N ARG A 422 -6.72 24.04 26.82
CA ARG A 422 -6.19 24.38 28.16
C ARG A 422 -6.92 25.61 28.69
N VAL A 423 -7.35 25.54 29.95
CA VAL A 423 -8.02 26.64 30.67
C VAL A 423 -7.35 26.83 32.03
N TRP A 424 -7.10 28.08 32.41
CA TRP A 424 -6.65 28.40 33.76
C TRP A 424 -7.85 28.45 34.70
N LYS A 425 -7.75 27.78 35.85
CA LYS A 425 -8.78 27.83 36.90
C LYS A 425 -8.17 28.28 38.21
N GLU A 426 -8.78 29.27 38.84
CA GLU A 426 -8.41 29.72 40.18
C GLU A 426 -9.00 28.77 41.22
N ALA A 427 -8.23 28.46 42.26
CA ALA A 427 -8.72 27.65 43.35
C ALA A 427 -9.70 28.49 44.19
N THR A 428 -10.99 28.22 44.09
CA THR A 428 -12.04 28.96 44.80
C THR A 428 -11.97 28.82 46.32
N ASN A 429 -11.23 27.84 46.84
CA ASN A 429 -11.23 27.44 48.25
C ASN A 429 -9.84 27.33 48.91
N SER A 430 -8.76 27.80 48.29
CA SER A 430 -7.40 27.71 48.89
C SER A 430 -6.51 28.91 48.55
N GLN A 431 -5.42 29.13 49.30
CA GLN A 431 -4.40 30.15 49.02
C GLN A 431 -3.55 29.86 47.76
N HIS A 432 -3.94 28.90 46.91
CA HIS A 432 -3.25 28.60 45.66
C HIS A 432 -3.67 29.57 44.55
N SER A 433 -2.69 30.04 43.78
CA SER A 433 -2.83 31.01 42.68
C SER A 433 -3.63 30.52 41.45
N GLY A 434 -4.25 29.35 41.50
CA GLY A 434 -4.83 28.65 40.35
C GLY A 434 -3.84 27.73 39.63
N ASP A 435 -4.36 26.91 38.71
CA ASP A 435 -3.58 25.97 37.89
C ASP A 435 -4.22 25.76 36.50
N TRP A 436 -3.46 25.20 35.56
CA TRP A 436 -3.93 24.84 34.22
C TRP A 436 -4.66 23.50 34.22
N TYR A 437 -5.86 23.50 33.65
CA TYR A 437 -6.69 22.31 33.43
C TYR A 437 -6.92 22.09 31.94
N TRP A 438 -7.18 20.84 31.56
CA TRP A 438 -7.68 20.46 30.26
C TRP A 438 -9.19 20.42 30.29
N GLU A 439 -9.82 21.18 29.42
CA GLU A 439 -11.26 21.19 29.24
C GLU A 439 -11.63 20.39 27.99
N VAL A 440 -12.51 19.41 28.15
CA VAL A 440 -13.11 18.66 27.04
C VAL A 440 -14.54 19.15 26.88
N SER A 441 -14.85 19.70 25.71
CA SER A 441 -16.16 20.28 25.41
C SER A 441 -16.83 19.57 24.24
N ILE A 442 -18.08 19.18 24.46
CA ILE A 442 -18.96 18.54 23.51
C ILE A 442 -19.99 19.58 23.10
N SER A 443 -19.98 19.94 21.83
CA SER A 443 -20.85 20.99 21.28
C SER A 443 -21.45 20.55 19.96
N SER A 444 -22.46 21.29 19.48
CA SER A 444 -23.36 20.95 18.38
C SER A 444 -24.45 19.97 18.78
N GLN A 445 -25.60 20.13 18.15
CA GLN A 445 -26.80 19.40 18.48
C GLN A 445 -26.65 17.89 18.28
N ARG A 446 -26.02 17.45 17.19
CA ARG A 446 -25.78 16.03 16.90
C ARG A 446 -24.90 15.35 17.97
N ASN A 447 -23.86 16.05 18.41
CA ASN A 447 -22.97 15.53 19.46
C ASN A 447 -23.68 15.49 20.82
N LEU A 448 -24.51 16.50 21.14
CA LEU A 448 -25.31 16.51 22.37
C LEU A 448 -26.40 15.42 22.37
N GLN A 449 -27.03 15.16 21.22
CA GLN A 449 -28.00 14.07 21.06
C GLN A 449 -27.33 12.71 21.24
N ALA A 450 -26.17 12.50 20.62
CA ALA A 450 -25.38 11.28 20.82
C ALA A 450 -24.92 11.15 22.29
N PHE A 451 -24.49 12.24 22.92
CA PHE A 451 -24.15 12.25 24.34
C PHE A 451 -25.36 11.88 25.20
N ALA A 452 -26.52 12.49 24.99
CA ALA A 452 -27.74 12.20 25.75
C ALA A 452 -28.22 10.76 25.55
N LYS A 453 -28.11 10.23 24.32
CA LYS A 453 -28.53 8.87 23.97
C LYS A 453 -27.65 7.80 24.62
N TYR A 454 -26.33 7.98 24.57
CA TYR A 454 -25.39 6.91 24.95
C TYR A 454 -24.76 7.09 26.33
N ILE A 455 -24.59 8.33 26.79
CA ILE A 455 -23.89 8.68 28.03
C ILE A 455 -24.89 9.32 28.99
N GLY A 456 -25.33 10.56 28.75
CA GLY A 456 -26.31 11.27 29.58
C GLY A 456 -25.80 11.59 30.99
N PHE A 457 -26.74 11.99 31.86
CA PHE A 457 -26.50 12.27 33.28
C PHE A 457 -27.45 11.45 34.15
N ILE A 458 -27.01 11.12 35.36
CA ILE A 458 -27.81 10.47 36.41
C ILE A 458 -28.66 11.51 37.11
N SER A 459 -28.08 12.67 37.42
CA SER A 459 -28.78 13.68 38.21
C SER A 459 -29.94 14.30 37.46
N VAL A 460 -31.09 14.42 38.14
CA VAL A 460 -32.33 14.94 37.53
C VAL A 460 -32.11 16.36 37.01
N HIS A 461 -31.44 17.20 37.80
CA HIS A 461 -31.14 18.58 37.41
C HIS A 461 -30.25 18.67 36.17
N LYS A 462 -29.16 17.89 36.09
CA LYS A 462 -28.25 17.88 34.92
C LYS A 462 -28.94 17.30 33.69
N SER A 463 -29.70 16.23 33.85
CA SER A 463 -30.49 15.64 32.76
C SER A 463 -31.53 16.62 32.20
N GLN A 464 -32.26 17.33 33.07
CA GLN A 464 -33.18 18.39 32.65
C GLN A 464 -32.45 19.57 31.98
N ALA A 465 -31.29 19.97 32.48
CA ALA A 465 -30.47 21.00 31.84
C ALA A 465 -30.00 20.57 30.44
N LEU A 466 -29.53 19.33 30.26
CA LEU A 466 -29.17 18.79 28.96
C LEU A 466 -30.39 18.75 28.01
N ASN A 467 -31.54 18.27 28.48
CA ASN A 467 -32.77 18.24 27.69
C ASN A 467 -33.25 19.64 27.28
N ARG A 468 -33.08 20.66 28.15
CA ARG A 468 -33.37 22.06 27.79
C ARG A 468 -32.45 22.57 26.68
N GLU A 469 -31.16 22.22 26.71
CA GLU A 469 -30.24 22.57 25.62
C GLU A 469 -30.58 21.84 24.32
N LEU A 470 -31.01 20.58 24.39
CA LEU A 470 -31.45 19.81 23.22
C LEU A 470 -32.70 20.39 22.54
N LEU A 471 -33.50 21.21 23.23
CA LEU A 471 -34.65 21.90 22.63
C LEU A 471 -34.25 23.21 21.92
N LYS A 472 -33.02 23.68 22.06
CA LYS A 472 -32.54 24.90 21.42
C LYS A 472 -31.99 24.60 20.02
N ASN A 473 -32.36 25.42 19.04
CA ASN A 473 -31.73 25.46 17.71
C ASN A 473 -30.36 26.17 17.78
N SER A 474 -29.43 25.61 18.55
CA SER A 474 -28.09 26.16 18.78
C SER A 474 -27.02 25.33 18.06
N ASP A 475 -27.03 25.42 16.74
CA ASP A 475 -25.99 24.75 15.97
C ASP A 475 -24.69 25.56 15.98
N THR A 476 -23.67 24.98 16.58
CA THR A 476 -22.31 25.53 16.54
C THR A 476 -21.66 25.24 15.18
N ASN A 477 -20.97 26.24 14.59
CA ASN A 477 -20.22 26.11 13.33
C ASN A 477 -18.94 25.28 13.52
N VAL A 478 -19.10 24.01 13.88
CA VAL A 478 -18.01 23.13 14.32
C VAL A 478 -17.73 22.11 13.23
N ASP A 479 -18.74 21.35 12.80
CA ASP A 479 -18.64 20.30 11.77
C ASP A 479 -19.05 20.83 10.39
N VAL A 480 -18.13 21.56 9.77
CA VAL A 480 -18.30 22.17 8.46
C VAL A 480 -17.44 21.47 7.41
N LEU A 481 -17.89 21.49 6.16
CA LEU A 481 -17.08 21.06 5.02
C LEU A 481 -16.42 22.31 4.40
N PRO A 482 -15.10 22.49 4.54
CA PRO A 482 -14.44 23.68 4.02
C PRO A 482 -14.23 23.58 2.51
N ASN A 483 -14.13 24.73 1.87
CA ASN A 483 -13.73 24.91 0.46
C ASN A 483 -14.52 24.03 -0.52
N CYS A 484 -15.84 23.94 -0.32
CA CYS A 484 -16.75 23.17 -1.16
C CYS A 484 -17.81 24.04 -1.85
N GLY A 485 -17.67 25.37 -1.77
CA GLY A 485 -18.68 26.32 -2.25
C GLY A 485 -18.88 26.20 -3.75
N ASP A 486 -17.78 26.11 -4.51
CA ASP A 486 -17.83 25.95 -5.96
C ASP A 486 -18.47 24.62 -6.38
N ARG A 487 -18.13 23.51 -5.71
CA ARG A 487 -18.76 22.19 -5.99
C ARG A 487 -20.26 22.21 -5.72
N ILE A 488 -20.69 22.84 -4.62
CA ILE A 488 -22.12 22.99 -4.30
C ILE A 488 -22.82 23.85 -5.34
N LYS A 489 -22.19 24.93 -5.79
CA LYS A 489 -22.71 25.83 -6.83
C LYS A 489 -22.87 25.10 -8.17
N ILE A 490 -21.88 24.32 -8.57
CA ILE A 490 -21.90 23.52 -9.80
C ILE A 490 -23.00 22.46 -9.71
N ALA A 491 -23.01 21.64 -8.65
CA ALA A 491 -24.02 20.61 -8.44
C ALA A 491 -25.45 21.19 -8.40
N ARG A 492 -25.65 22.34 -7.74
CA ARG A 492 -26.96 23.02 -7.72
C ARG A 492 -27.39 23.47 -9.13
N LYS A 493 -26.48 24.09 -9.89
CA LYS A 493 -26.77 24.56 -11.25
C LYS A 493 -27.10 23.39 -12.19
N LYS A 494 -26.32 22.31 -12.13
CA LYS A 494 -26.53 21.08 -12.91
C LYS A 494 -27.88 20.44 -12.58
N ALA A 495 -28.26 20.38 -11.30
CA ALA A 495 -29.56 19.90 -10.85
C ALA A 495 -30.75 20.82 -11.21
N GLY A 496 -30.53 21.92 -11.94
CA GLY A 496 -31.58 22.87 -12.33
C GLY A 496 -32.23 23.60 -11.14
N LEU A 497 -31.57 23.63 -9.99
CA LEU A 497 -32.14 24.15 -8.75
C LEU A 497 -31.84 25.65 -8.57
N TYR A 498 -32.90 26.44 -8.46
CA TYR A 498 -32.76 27.82 -7.97
C TYR A 498 -32.29 27.82 -6.51
N MET A 499 -31.46 28.80 -6.13
CA MET A 499 -31.00 28.97 -4.74
C MET A 499 -32.17 29.00 -3.74
N ARG A 500 -33.33 29.58 -4.12
CA ARG A 500 -34.54 29.61 -3.29
C ARG A 500 -35.07 28.22 -2.94
N ARG A 501 -34.97 27.26 -3.86
CA ARG A 501 -35.42 25.88 -3.64
C ARG A 501 -34.44 25.11 -2.77
N LEU A 502 -33.13 25.31 -2.98
CA LEU A 502 -32.11 24.76 -2.09
C LEU A 502 -32.19 25.37 -0.67
N ALA A 503 -32.54 26.65 -0.56
CA ALA A 503 -32.81 27.35 0.70
C ALA A 503 -33.97 26.72 1.46
N ALA A 504 -35.09 26.50 0.75
CA ALA A 504 -36.26 25.84 1.32
C ALA A 504 -35.97 24.40 1.79
N ALA A 505 -35.12 23.65 1.07
CA ALA A 505 -34.76 22.26 1.42
C ALA A 505 -33.73 22.15 2.55
N SER A 506 -32.98 23.22 2.85
CA SER A 506 -31.88 23.22 3.82
C SER A 506 -32.12 24.08 5.05
N ASP A 507 -33.28 24.73 5.13
CA ASP A 507 -33.66 25.65 6.22
C ASP A 507 -32.67 26.84 6.34
N LEU A 508 -32.19 27.32 5.19
CA LEU A 508 -31.25 28.44 5.07
C LEU A 508 -31.85 29.60 4.28
N SER A 509 -31.40 30.82 4.55
CA SER A 509 -31.76 31.96 3.71
C SER A 509 -31.07 31.88 2.34
N HIS A 510 -31.67 32.51 1.35
CA HIS A 510 -31.04 32.70 0.03
C HIS A 510 -29.64 33.34 0.14
N SER A 511 -29.49 34.32 1.04
CA SER A 511 -28.20 34.97 1.30
C SER A 511 -27.17 34.00 1.88
N ALA A 512 -27.57 33.07 2.75
CA ALA A 512 -26.67 32.08 3.34
C ALA A 512 -26.14 31.10 2.28
N ILE A 513 -26.97 30.70 1.31
CA ILE A 513 -26.53 29.89 0.18
C ILE A 513 -25.56 30.66 -0.70
N SER A 514 -25.86 31.93 -1.00
CA SER A 514 -24.93 32.79 -1.75
C SER A 514 -23.58 32.95 -1.04
N MET A 515 -23.56 33.01 0.29
CA MET A 515 -22.33 33.05 1.08
C MET A 515 -21.57 31.71 1.06
N ILE A 516 -22.30 30.59 1.02
CA ILE A 516 -21.70 29.25 0.87
C ILE A 516 -21.03 29.09 -0.49
N GLU A 517 -21.75 29.45 -1.55
CA GLU A 517 -21.25 29.37 -2.94
C GLU A 517 -20.16 30.39 -3.27
N SER A 518 -19.96 31.41 -2.43
CA SER A 518 -18.85 32.36 -2.55
C SER A 518 -17.75 32.12 -1.52
N GLU A 519 -17.80 30.98 -0.82
CA GLU A 519 -16.85 30.55 0.22
C GLU A 519 -16.70 31.50 1.43
N ASN A 520 -17.52 32.54 1.49
CA ASN A 520 -17.63 33.44 2.65
C ASN A 520 -18.23 32.74 3.88
N ARG A 521 -18.80 31.54 3.70
CA ARG A 521 -19.34 30.69 4.77
C ARG A 521 -19.21 29.21 4.43
N TYR A 522 -18.56 28.41 5.27
CA TYR A 522 -18.55 26.96 5.08
C TYR A 522 -19.87 26.30 5.51
N PRO A 523 -20.45 25.41 4.68
CA PRO A 523 -21.68 24.71 5.01
C PRO A 523 -21.43 23.61 6.05
N LYS A 524 -22.43 23.35 6.89
CA LYS A 524 -22.39 22.24 7.83
C LYS A 524 -22.52 20.91 7.09
N ARG A 525 -21.95 19.84 7.66
CA ARG A 525 -22.13 18.47 7.16
C ARG A 525 -23.58 18.13 6.80
N GLU A 526 -24.52 18.38 7.72
CA GLU A 526 -25.93 18.07 7.50
C GLU A 526 -26.54 18.92 6.38
N THR A 527 -26.16 20.19 6.29
CA THR A 527 -26.54 21.06 5.17
C THR A 527 -26.06 20.47 3.85
N VAL A 528 -24.80 20.02 3.77
CA VAL A 528 -24.25 19.36 2.57
C VAL A 528 -24.98 18.04 2.29
N SER A 529 -25.29 17.22 3.29
CA SER A 529 -26.09 16.01 3.10
C SER A 529 -27.48 16.31 2.56
N ARG A 530 -28.16 17.35 3.07
CA ARG A 530 -29.46 17.81 2.54
C ARG A 530 -29.32 18.36 1.13
N PHE A 531 -28.22 19.05 0.82
CA PHE A 531 -27.91 19.51 -0.54
C PHE A 531 -27.77 18.30 -1.47
N ILE A 532 -26.96 17.31 -1.11
CA ILE A 532 -26.78 16.06 -1.86
C ILE A 532 -28.12 15.37 -2.08
N SER A 533 -28.92 15.13 -1.03
CA SER A 533 -30.24 14.50 -1.18
C SER A 533 -31.19 15.33 -2.05
N CYS A 534 -31.11 16.66 -1.98
CA CYS A 534 -31.90 17.54 -2.85
C CYS A 534 -31.43 17.42 -4.31
N PHE A 535 -30.11 17.35 -4.56
CA PHE A 535 -29.55 17.14 -5.89
C PHE A 535 -29.99 15.78 -6.44
N GLU A 536 -29.84 14.71 -5.66
CA GLU A 536 -30.25 13.34 -6.02
C GLU A 536 -31.75 13.22 -6.28
N SER A 537 -32.60 13.90 -5.50
CA SER A 537 -34.05 13.86 -5.67
C SER A 537 -34.55 14.53 -6.96
N GLN A 538 -33.73 15.39 -7.57
CA GLN A 538 -34.04 16.03 -8.85
C GLN A 538 -33.40 15.31 -10.04
N SER A 539 -32.41 14.44 -9.78
CA SER A 539 -31.86 13.51 -10.76
C SER A 539 -32.84 12.35 -10.97
N SER A 540 -33.84 12.51 -11.83
CA SER A 540 -34.73 11.43 -12.24
C SER A 540 -34.00 10.39 -13.09
N ASP A 541 -34.13 9.12 -12.68
CA ASP A 541 -33.82 7.86 -13.39
C ASP A 541 -32.59 7.79 -14.32
N ALA A 542 -31.66 6.89 -13.94
CA ALA A 542 -30.62 6.29 -14.79
C ALA A 542 -29.44 7.17 -15.27
N THR A 543 -29.13 8.29 -14.60
CA THR A 543 -27.83 8.97 -14.75
C THR A 543 -26.87 8.55 -13.62
N PRO A 544 -25.60 8.25 -13.90
CA PRO A 544 -24.61 8.04 -12.86
C PRO A 544 -24.49 9.26 -11.93
N LEU A 545 -23.97 9.01 -10.73
CA LEU A 545 -23.88 10.05 -9.72
C LEU A 545 -22.83 11.09 -10.18
N ASP A 546 -23.29 12.32 -10.45
CA ASP A 546 -22.47 13.48 -10.82
C ASP A 546 -21.17 13.52 -9.98
N GLU A 547 -20.03 13.68 -10.65
CA GLU A 547 -18.70 13.65 -10.04
C GLU A 547 -18.59 14.65 -8.87
N ASP A 548 -19.25 15.81 -8.95
CA ASP A 548 -19.31 16.80 -7.88
C ASP A 548 -20.07 16.28 -6.65
N ILE A 549 -21.19 15.57 -6.87
CA ILE A 549 -21.99 14.96 -5.80
C ILE A 549 -21.20 13.80 -5.18
N LEU A 550 -20.56 12.96 -5.99
CA LEU A 550 -19.71 11.87 -5.52
C LEU A 550 -18.51 12.40 -4.72
N SER A 551 -17.90 13.48 -5.19
CA SER A 551 -16.80 14.17 -4.53
C SER A 551 -17.23 14.78 -3.19
N LEU A 552 -18.39 15.43 -3.12
CA LEU A 552 -18.98 15.90 -1.87
C LEU A 552 -19.27 14.74 -0.92
N LYS A 553 -19.80 13.61 -1.41
CA LYS A 553 -20.01 12.40 -0.61
C LYS A 553 -18.70 11.85 -0.04
N LYS A 554 -17.65 11.73 -0.86
CA LYS A 554 -16.30 11.31 -0.41
C LYS A 554 -15.79 12.24 0.69
N LEU A 555 -15.85 13.55 0.50
CA LEU A 555 -15.41 14.51 1.51
C LEU A 555 -16.23 14.46 2.81
N LEU A 556 -17.48 13.97 2.75
CA LEU A 556 -18.30 13.71 3.92
C LEU A 556 -17.93 12.40 4.65
N SER A 557 -17.09 11.52 4.11
CA SER A 557 -16.72 10.25 4.77
C SER A 557 -15.74 10.43 5.95
N VAL A 558 -15.10 11.60 6.07
CA VAL A 558 -14.27 12.02 7.22
C VAL A 558 -14.69 13.38 7.73
N ARG A 559 -14.19 13.82 8.89
CA ARG A 559 -14.30 15.22 9.33
C ARG A 559 -13.03 15.96 8.96
N TRP A 560 -13.15 17.27 8.76
CA TRP A 560 -12.05 18.15 8.41
C TRP A 560 -11.82 19.14 9.55
N THR A 561 -10.60 19.19 10.08
CA THR A 561 -10.24 20.14 11.13
C THR A 561 -9.16 21.08 10.64
N LYS A 562 -9.35 22.38 10.85
CA LYS A 562 -8.37 23.40 10.48
C LYS A 562 -7.10 23.28 11.33
N ILE A 563 -5.94 23.55 10.75
CA ILE A 563 -4.69 23.74 11.50
C ILE A 563 -4.78 25.05 12.28
N ASP A 564 -4.48 25.01 13.58
CA ASP A 564 -4.49 26.16 14.49
C ASP A 564 -3.09 26.74 14.67
N SER A 565 -2.09 25.88 14.87
CA SER A 565 -0.69 26.31 14.94
C SER A 565 0.27 25.22 14.47
N ILE A 566 1.42 25.64 13.95
CA ILE A 566 2.55 24.80 13.56
C ILE A 566 3.79 25.34 14.27
N GLU A 567 4.25 24.64 15.30
CA GLU A 567 5.36 25.09 16.14
C GLU A 567 6.59 24.22 15.90
N LYS A 568 7.75 24.80 15.57
CA LYS A 568 9.03 24.08 15.55
C LYS A 568 9.58 23.98 16.98
N ILE A 569 9.83 22.77 17.46
CA ILE A 569 10.18 22.48 18.85
C ILE A 569 11.43 21.61 18.89
N LYS A 570 12.32 21.85 19.85
CA LYS A 570 13.47 20.98 20.09
C LYS A 570 13.01 19.61 20.57
N CYS A 571 13.52 18.53 19.99
CA CYS A 571 13.16 17.19 20.44
C CYS A 571 13.92 16.83 21.74
N GLU A 572 13.18 16.38 22.75
CA GLU A 572 13.73 15.92 24.03
C GLU A 572 13.81 14.39 24.11
N GLU A 573 13.10 13.69 23.22
CA GLU A 573 13.10 12.23 23.15
C GLU A 573 14.32 11.73 22.40
N LYS A 574 14.84 10.56 22.81
CA LYS A 574 15.97 9.92 22.13
C LYS A 574 15.57 9.32 20.78
N TYR A 575 14.32 8.86 20.66
CA TYR A 575 13.84 8.13 19.50
C TYR A 575 12.50 8.67 18.99
N VAL A 576 12.29 8.55 17.69
CA VAL A 576 11.01 8.70 16.98
C VAL A 576 10.61 7.35 16.38
N TYR A 577 9.36 7.17 16.02
CA TYR A 577 8.73 5.89 15.75
C TYR A 577 7.78 5.99 14.56
N ASP A 578 7.52 4.89 13.86
CA ASP A 578 6.63 4.83 12.70
C ASP A 578 6.07 3.42 12.46
N PHE A 579 5.03 3.31 11.63
CA PHE A 579 4.52 2.03 11.12
C PHE A 579 4.66 1.97 9.60
N SER A 580 4.85 0.77 9.05
CA SER A 580 4.41 0.48 7.68
C SER A 580 3.01 -0.11 7.71
N VAL A 581 2.14 0.35 6.82
CA VAL A 581 0.72 -0.02 6.80
C VAL A 581 0.32 -0.41 5.39
N ALA A 582 -0.35 -1.55 5.25
CA ALA A 582 -0.75 -2.04 3.93
C ALA A 582 -1.65 -1.05 3.16
N ASP A 583 -1.48 -1.05 1.83
CA ASP A 583 -2.20 -0.28 0.81
C ASP A 583 -1.98 1.23 0.84
N ASN A 584 -2.36 1.89 1.93
CA ASN A 584 -2.45 3.35 1.98
C ASN A 584 -1.22 4.02 2.60
N GLU A 585 -0.36 3.25 3.28
CA GLU A 585 0.79 3.76 4.07
C GLU A 585 0.40 4.88 5.05
N THR A 586 -0.85 4.88 5.55
CA THR A 586 -1.35 5.82 6.55
C THR A 586 -1.89 5.18 7.81
N PHE A 587 -1.77 5.87 8.95
CA PHE A 587 -2.35 5.45 10.25
C PHE A 587 -2.79 6.62 11.13
N LEU A 588 -3.66 6.35 12.12
CA LEU A 588 -4.14 7.33 13.09
C LEU A 588 -3.23 7.45 14.33
N ALA A 589 -2.68 8.65 14.58
CA ALA A 589 -1.76 8.94 15.68
C ALA A 589 -1.98 10.33 16.30
N GLY A 590 -1.47 10.55 17.52
CA GLY A 590 -1.47 11.88 18.17
C GLY A 590 -2.63 12.13 19.12
N MET A 591 -2.54 13.21 19.90
CA MET A 591 -3.57 13.58 20.87
C MET A 591 -4.91 13.83 20.17
N GLY A 592 -5.90 13.01 20.51
CA GLY A 592 -7.21 12.98 19.85
C GLY A 592 -7.24 12.36 18.45
N GLY A 593 -6.10 12.01 17.83
CA GLY A 593 -5.96 11.25 16.58
C GLY A 593 -5.95 12.06 15.26
N ILE A 594 -4.91 11.89 14.44
CA ILE A 594 -4.64 12.52 13.13
C ILE A 594 -4.01 11.47 12.19
N PHE A 595 -4.28 11.49 10.87
CA PHE A 595 -3.69 10.56 9.88
C PHE A 595 -2.32 11.02 9.31
N VAL A 596 -1.36 10.11 9.07
CA VAL A 596 0.09 10.31 8.68
C VAL A 596 0.56 9.42 7.45
N HIS A 597 1.71 9.59 6.70
CA HIS A 597 2.04 8.88 5.38
C HIS A 597 3.56 8.59 4.97
N ASN A 598 3.94 7.56 4.13
CA ASN A 598 5.33 7.15 3.65
C ASN A 598 5.74 7.10 2.09
N THR A 599 7.07 7.12 1.70
CA THR A 599 7.81 7.06 0.33
C THR A 599 8.23 8.37 -0.45
N PHE A 600 9.40 8.46 -1.18
CA PHE A 600 10.09 9.78 -1.48
C PHE A 600 11.01 10.07 -2.75
N THR A 601 12.11 9.37 -3.16
CA THR A 601 13.24 10.01 -3.92
C THR A 601 13.08 10.43 -5.41
N MET A 602 12.80 9.53 -6.38
CA MET A 602 12.72 9.92 -7.81
C MET A 602 11.57 10.91 -8.06
N ALA A 603 10.44 10.68 -7.39
CA ALA A 603 9.30 11.59 -7.39
C ALA A 603 9.68 13.00 -6.92
N ASN A 604 10.54 13.14 -5.90
CA ASN A 604 10.99 14.45 -5.44
C ASN A 604 11.86 15.18 -6.48
N VAL A 605 12.73 14.49 -7.22
CA VAL A 605 13.50 15.12 -8.29
C VAL A 605 12.58 15.63 -9.41
N ILE A 606 11.62 14.79 -9.85
CA ILE A 606 10.63 15.17 -10.87
C ILE A 606 9.79 16.37 -10.39
N ALA A 607 9.30 16.33 -9.15
CA ALA A 607 8.53 17.42 -8.56
C ALA A 607 9.35 18.72 -8.42
N ASN A 608 10.66 18.63 -8.15
CA ASN A 608 11.52 19.81 -8.01
C ASN A 608 11.89 20.47 -9.35
N VAL A 609 11.91 19.70 -10.45
CA VAL A 609 12.30 20.20 -11.78
C VAL A 609 11.12 20.52 -12.69
N GLN A 610 9.93 19.96 -12.45
CA GLN A 610 8.68 20.25 -13.17
C GLN A 610 8.81 20.10 -14.70
N ARG A 611 9.37 18.97 -15.16
CA ARG A 611 9.61 18.67 -16.58
C ARG A 611 8.95 17.35 -17.00
N PRO A 612 8.51 17.22 -18.26
CA PRO A 612 8.07 15.94 -18.79
C PRO A 612 9.17 14.91 -18.61
N THR A 613 8.84 13.74 -18.08
CA THR A 613 9.85 12.77 -17.65
C THR A 613 9.62 11.41 -18.29
N LEU A 614 10.64 10.90 -18.97
CA LEU A 614 10.70 9.52 -19.44
C LEU A 614 11.47 8.67 -18.43
N VAL A 615 10.89 7.58 -17.96
CA VAL A 615 11.55 6.58 -17.11
C VAL A 615 11.67 5.28 -17.89
N ILE A 616 12.90 4.88 -18.25
CA ILE A 616 13.15 3.63 -18.98
C ILE A 616 13.56 2.55 -17.99
N SER A 617 12.84 1.42 -17.99
CA SER A 617 13.22 0.20 -17.27
C SER A 617 13.44 -0.96 -18.24
N HIS A 618 14.34 -1.89 -17.90
CA HIS A 618 14.77 -2.98 -18.78
C HIS A 618 13.75 -4.12 -18.92
N ASN A 619 12.76 -4.19 -18.03
CA ASN A 619 11.75 -5.25 -18.02
C ASN A 619 10.32 -4.68 -17.76
N LYS A 620 9.29 -5.41 -18.20
CA LYS A 620 7.89 -4.97 -18.08
C LYS A 620 7.39 -4.96 -16.63
N THR A 621 7.87 -5.87 -15.77
CA THR A 621 7.42 -6.01 -14.37
C THR A 621 7.81 -4.79 -13.53
N LEU A 622 9.09 -4.39 -13.59
CA LEU A 622 9.63 -3.23 -12.89
C LEU A 622 9.04 -1.93 -13.48
N ALA A 623 8.84 -1.87 -14.80
CA ALA A 623 8.13 -0.76 -15.42
C ALA A 623 6.70 -0.63 -14.88
N ALA A 624 5.96 -1.74 -14.73
CA ALA A 624 4.61 -1.72 -14.15
C ALA A 624 4.62 -1.29 -12.67
N GLN A 625 5.60 -1.76 -11.90
CA GLN A 625 5.76 -1.34 -10.50
C GLN A 625 5.99 0.17 -10.39
N LEU A 626 6.95 0.70 -11.15
CA LEU A 626 7.25 2.14 -11.18
C LEU A 626 6.03 2.95 -11.67
N TYR A 627 5.30 2.46 -12.67
CA TYR A 627 4.08 3.10 -13.15
C TYR A 627 3.02 3.22 -12.06
N SER A 628 2.77 2.15 -11.31
CA SER A 628 1.84 2.16 -10.16
C SER A 628 2.31 3.13 -9.07
N GLU A 629 3.58 3.08 -8.68
CA GLU A 629 4.17 3.99 -7.69
C GLU A 629 4.05 5.46 -8.14
N PHE A 630 4.36 5.78 -9.39
CA PHE A 630 4.26 7.13 -9.92
C PHE A 630 2.80 7.63 -10.03
N ARG A 631 1.84 6.76 -10.36
CA ARG A 631 0.41 7.13 -10.34
C ARG A 631 -0.05 7.51 -8.94
N GLU A 632 0.47 6.86 -7.91
CA GLU A 632 0.17 7.19 -6.52
C GLU A 632 0.84 8.49 -6.08
N PHE A 633 2.08 8.73 -6.50
CA PHE A 633 2.78 9.98 -6.20
C PHE A 633 2.20 11.20 -6.94
N PHE A 634 1.68 11.01 -8.17
CA PHE A 634 1.24 12.07 -9.06
C PHE A 634 -0.18 11.85 -9.61
N PRO A 635 -1.22 11.80 -8.76
CA PRO A 635 -2.57 11.37 -9.17
C PRO A 635 -3.29 12.36 -10.11
N LYS A 636 -2.81 13.60 -10.21
CA LYS A 636 -3.38 14.65 -11.08
C LYS A 636 -2.59 14.88 -12.37
N ASN A 637 -1.39 14.33 -12.45
CA ASN A 637 -0.52 14.46 -13.60
C ASN A 637 -0.74 13.27 -14.55
N ALA A 638 -0.31 13.44 -15.80
CA ALA A 638 -0.44 12.41 -16.81
C ALA A 638 0.67 11.36 -16.64
N VAL A 639 0.43 10.36 -15.79
CA VAL A 639 1.32 9.20 -15.65
C VAL A 639 0.86 8.11 -16.61
N HIS A 640 1.70 7.76 -17.57
CA HIS A 640 1.40 6.79 -18.64
C HIS A 640 2.41 5.64 -18.69
N TYR A 641 2.00 4.57 -19.35
CA TYR A 641 2.75 3.33 -19.47
C TYR A 641 3.02 3.00 -20.94
N PHE A 642 4.28 2.77 -21.31
CA PHE A 642 4.68 2.57 -22.72
C PHE A 642 5.60 1.35 -22.88
N VAL A 643 5.00 0.19 -23.11
CA VAL A 643 5.72 -1.07 -23.36
C VAL A 643 5.29 -1.69 -24.68
N SER A 644 5.92 -2.80 -25.08
CA SER A 644 5.45 -3.58 -26.23
C SER A 644 4.03 -4.06 -25.99
N PHE A 645 3.13 -3.74 -26.93
CA PHE A 645 1.73 -4.12 -26.95
C PHE A 645 1.49 -5.55 -27.45
N TYR A 646 2.55 -6.31 -27.73
CA TYR A 646 2.41 -7.72 -28.03
C TYR A 646 2.40 -8.55 -26.73
N ASP A 647 1.35 -9.36 -26.56
CA ASP A 647 1.31 -10.45 -25.57
C ASP A 647 2.23 -11.59 -26.01
N TRP A 648 2.16 -11.91 -27.30
CA TRP A 648 2.99 -12.90 -27.98
C TRP A 648 3.54 -12.31 -29.27
N TYR A 649 4.84 -12.50 -29.52
CA TYR A 649 5.51 -11.98 -30.70
C TYR A 649 6.61 -12.92 -31.17
N ILE A 650 6.39 -13.52 -32.35
CA ILE A 650 7.41 -14.23 -33.11
C ILE A 650 7.82 -13.35 -34.29
N PRO A 651 9.08 -12.89 -34.35
CA PRO A 651 9.55 -12.12 -35.50
C PRO A 651 9.71 -13.01 -36.73
N GLU A 652 9.52 -12.40 -37.89
CA GLU A 652 9.95 -13.01 -39.16
C GLU A 652 11.45 -13.35 -39.12
N ALA A 653 11.82 -14.58 -39.45
CA ALA A 653 13.21 -14.99 -39.47
C ALA A 653 13.45 -16.12 -40.48
N TYR A 654 14.69 -16.23 -40.96
CA TYR A 654 15.13 -17.34 -41.79
C TYR A 654 16.36 -17.99 -41.18
N LYS A 655 16.36 -19.32 -41.11
CA LYS A 655 17.46 -20.14 -40.62
C LYS A 655 18.11 -20.87 -41.80
N PRO A 656 19.21 -20.36 -42.38
CA PRO A 656 19.84 -20.95 -43.56
C PRO A 656 20.30 -22.40 -43.36
N GLN A 657 20.70 -22.75 -42.13
CA GLN A 657 21.22 -24.07 -41.77
C GLN A 657 20.17 -25.19 -41.95
N THR A 658 18.90 -24.87 -41.71
CA THR A 658 17.78 -25.82 -41.77
C THR A 658 16.80 -25.48 -42.91
N ASP A 659 17.15 -24.51 -43.76
CA ASP A 659 16.28 -23.92 -44.78
C ASP A 659 14.85 -23.62 -44.28
N THR A 660 14.74 -23.13 -43.05
CA THR A 660 13.45 -22.91 -42.39
C THR A 660 13.12 -21.43 -42.36
N TYR A 661 12.02 -21.06 -43.02
CA TYR A 661 11.41 -19.74 -42.90
C TYR A 661 10.37 -19.76 -41.77
N ILE A 662 10.47 -18.78 -40.87
CA ILE A 662 9.57 -18.59 -39.74
C ILE A 662 8.72 -17.37 -40.03
N GLU A 663 7.42 -17.60 -40.17
CA GLU A 663 6.44 -16.54 -40.37
C GLU A 663 6.28 -15.69 -39.11
N LYS A 664 5.95 -14.41 -39.34
CA LYS A 664 5.60 -13.50 -38.26
C LYS A 664 4.25 -13.92 -37.69
N ASP A 665 4.22 -14.16 -36.38
CA ASP A 665 2.99 -14.44 -35.65
C ASP A 665 2.91 -13.56 -34.41
N THR A 666 1.79 -12.88 -34.22
CA THR A 666 1.66 -11.84 -33.20
C THR A 666 0.26 -11.76 -32.63
N ARG A 667 0.17 -11.58 -31.31
CA ARG A 667 -1.07 -11.25 -30.61
C ARG A 667 -0.94 -9.89 -29.94
N ILE A 668 -1.82 -8.97 -30.29
CA ILE A 668 -1.86 -7.59 -29.78
C ILE A 668 -2.75 -7.52 -28.54
N ASN A 669 -2.26 -6.82 -27.54
CA ASN A 669 -2.98 -6.41 -26.34
C ASN A 669 -3.55 -5.01 -26.55
N GLU A 670 -4.86 -4.92 -26.72
CA GLU A 670 -5.56 -3.66 -27.01
C GLU A 670 -5.43 -2.63 -25.89
N GLU A 671 -5.28 -3.06 -24.63
CA GLU A 671 -5.16 -2.16 -23.49
C GLU A 671 -3.77 -1.52 -23.41
N ILE A 672 -2.71 -2.29 -23.68
CA ILE A 672 -1.37 -1.73 -23.79
C ILE A 672 -1.28 -0.79 -25.01
N ASP A 673 -1.92 -1.14 -26.13
CA ASP A 673 -1.95 -0.27 -27.31
C ASP A 673 -2.64 1.07 -27.02
N ARG A 674 -3.78 1.04 -26.32
CA ARG A 674 -4.43 2.26 -25.80
C ARG A 674 -3.47 3.07 -24.93
N LEU A 675 -2.83 2.45 -23.94
CA LEU A 675 -1.91 3.14 -23.02
C LEU A 675 -0.75 3.81 -23.76
N ARG A 676 -0.25 3.18 -24.83
CA ARG A 676 0.76 3.77 -25.71
C ARG A 676 0.24 4.98 -26.48
N MET A 677 -0.98 4.88 -27.02
CA MET A 677 -1.61 6.00 -27.73
C MET A 677 -1.89 7.16 -26.77
N ALA A 678 -2.33 6.87 -25.54
CA ALA A 678 -2.52 7.84 -24.48
C ALA A 678 -1.22 8.56 -24.11
N ALA A 679 -0.11 7.82 -24.04
CA ALA A 679 1.20 8.40 -23.77
C ALA A 679 1.61 9.42 -24.85
N THR A 680 1.48 9.09 -26.14
CA THR A 680 1.83 10.00 -27.24
C THR A 680 0.87 11.19 -27.34
N ALA A 681 -0.43 10.98 -27.13
CA ALA A 681 -1.41 12.07 -27.11
C ALA A 681 -1.19 13.02 -25.92
N ALA A 682 -0.83 12.49 -24.76
CA ALA A 682 -0.52 13.29 -23.57
C ALA A 682 0.70 14.19 -23.78
N LEU A 683 1.76 13.70 -24.45
CA LEU A 683 2.95 14.52 -24.75
C LEU A 683 2.64 15.71 -25.67
N MET A 684 1.66 15.57 -26.56
CA MET A 684 1.26 16.61 -27.51
C MET A 684 0.26 17.61 -26.90
N SER A 685 -0.43 17.24 -25.83
CA SER A 685 -1.49 18.06 -25.22
C SER A 685 -1.09 18.73 -23.90
N ARG A 686 -0.13 18.18 -23.15
CA ARG A 686 0.26 18.69 -21.82
C ARG A 686 1.74 18.42 -21.49
N ARG A 687 2.26 19.18 -20.52
CA ARG A 687 3.68 19.13 -20.14
C ARG A 687 3.97 18.29 -18.89
N ASP A 688 2.99 18.15 -18.00
CA ASP A 688 3.14 17.40 -16.75
C ASP A 688 2.90 15.90 -16.97
N VAL A 689 3.75 15.32 -17.82
CA VAL A 689 3.67 13.95 -18.29
C VAL A 689 4.84 13.14 -17.74
N ILE A 690 4.54 11.97 -17.18
CA ILE A 690 5.53 10.98 -16.76
C ILE A 690 5.23 9.69 -17.52
N ILE A 691 6.13 9.24 -18.40
CA ILE A 691 5.97 7.96 -19.08
C ILE A 691 6.95 6.96 -18.51
N VAL A 692 6.43 5.86 -17.98
CA VAL A 692 7.25 4.69 -17.64
C VAL A 692 7.25 3.74 -18.83
N ALA A 693 8.43 3.50 -19.39
CA ALA A 693 8.60 2.78 -20.64
C ALA A 693 9.59 1.62 -20.53
N SER A 694 9.42 0.62 -21.40
CA SER A 694 10.49 -0.34 -21.70
C SER A 694 11.37 0.18 -22.85
N VAL A 695 12.32 -0.63 -23.33
CA VAL A 695 13.05 -0.35 -24.59
C VAL A 695 12.15 -0.15 -25.81
N SER A 696 10.84 -0.40 -25.69
CA SER A 696 9.89 -0.02 -26.75
C SER A 696 9.92 1.48 -27.10
N CYS A 697 10.41 2.35 -26.21
CA CYS A 697 10.52 3.79 -26.47
C CYS A 697 11.54 4.15 -27.58
N ILE A 698 12.46 3.24 -27.94
CA ILE A 698 13.45 3.43 -29.02
C ILE A 698 13.08 2.70 -30.32
N TYR A 699 11.88 2.12 -30.40
CA TYR A 699 11.37 1.51 -31.60
C TYR A 699 10.57 2.50 -32.44
N GLY A 700 10.64 2.31 -33.75
CA GLY A 700 9.90 3.08 -34.73
C GLY A 700 8.42 3.23 -34.38
N ILE A 701 7.95 4.47 -34.44
CA ILE A 701 6.54 4.88 -34.52
C ILE A 701 6.44 5.93 -35.64
N GLY A 702 5.24 6.38 -35.99
CA GLY A 702 5.09 7.41 -37.03
C GLY A 702 5.67 8.76 -36.62
N SER A 703 5.79 9.66 -37.61
CA SER A 703 6.34 10.99 -37.41
C SER A 703 5.52 11.78 -36.38
N PRO A 704 6.15 12.38 -35.35
CA PRO A 704 5.44 13.24 -34.39
C PRO A 704 4.82 14.45 -35.09
N GLU A 705 5.51 15.04 -36.06
CA GLU A 705 5.02 16.19 -36.81
C GLU A 705 3.76 15.84 -37.62
N GLN A 706 3.74 14.67 -38.28
CA GLN A 706 2.55 14.21 -39.01
C GLN A 706 1.42 13.83 -38.06
N PHE A 707 1.74 13.15 -36.95
CA PHE A 707 0.76 12.77 -35.94
C PHE A 707 0.09 14.00 -35.32
N GLU A 708 0.87 15.05 -35.08
CA GLU A 708 0.39 16.33 -34.58
C GLU A 708 -0.38 17.12 -35.65
N ALA A 709 0.11 17.20 -36.88
CA ALA A 709 -0.49 17.98 -37.97
C ALA A 709 -1.83 17.41 -38.44
N GLN A 710 -2.03 16.10 -38.30
CA GLN A 710 -3.26 15.42 -38.69
C GLN A 710 -4.28 15.36 -37.54
N ARG A 711 -4.08 16.07 -36.43
CA ARG A 711 -5.12 16.13 -35.39
C ARG A 711 -6.36 16.87 -35.92
N VAL A 712 -7.54 16.36 -35.59
CA VAL A 712 -8.80 17.06 -35.86
C VAL A 712 -9.08 17.97 -34.67
N GLN A 713 -8.99 19.27 -34.90
CA GLN A 713 -9.39 20.28 -33.92
C GLN A 713 -10.80 20.76 -34.23
N LEU A 714 -11.65 20.81 -33.21
CA LEU A 714 -13.00 21.36 -33.32
C LEU A 714 -13.22 22.33 -32.17
N LYS A 715 -13.89 23.44 -32.47
CA LYS A 715 -14.30 24.47 -31.51
C LYS A 715 -15.81 24.66 -31.58
N VAL A 716 -16.41 24.96 -30.43
CA VAL A 716 -17.80 25.41 -30.40
C VAL A 716 -17.93 26.70 -31.20
N GLY A 717 -18.88 26.73 -32.13
CA GLY A 717 -19.10 27.82 -33.09
C GLY A 717 -18.40 27.66 -34.44
N ASP A 718 -17.64 26.59 -34.67
CA ASP A 718 -17.05 26.32 -35.98
C ASP A 718 -18.12 26.04 -37.05
N ILE A 719 -18.04 26.74 -38.19
CA ILE A 719 -18.92 26.49 -39.34
C ILE A 719 -18.29 25.40 -40.21
N VAL A 720 -18.63 24.14 -39.93
CA VAL A 720 -18.14 22.96 -40.64
C VAL A 720 -19.30 22.00 -40.95
N LYS A 721 -19.36 21.52 -42.19
CA LYS A 721 -20.40 20.56 -42.58
C LYS A 721 -20.15 19.24 -41.87
N ARG A 722 -21.23 18.59 -41.42
CA ARG A 722 -21.19 17.26 -40.81
C ARG A 722 -20.33 16.26 -41.59
N ASN A 723 -20.54 16.17 -42.91
CA ASN A 723 -19.81 15.21 -43.75
C ASN A 723 -18.30 15.50 -43.83
N ASP A 724 -17.88 16.75 -43.63
CA ASP A 724 -16.47 17.12 -43.64
C ASP A 724 -15.79 16.67 -42.34
N ILE A 725 -16.48 16.74 -41.19
CA ILE A 725 -16.01 16.13 -39.93
C ILE A 725 -15.88 14.61 -40.09
N LEU A 726 -16.90 13.94 -40.66
CA LEU A 726 -16.85 12.48 -40.83
C LEU A 726 -15.71 12.05 -41.76
N ARG A 727 -15.41 12.82 -42.82
CA ARG A 727 -14.24 12.58 -43.69
C ARG A 727 -12.94 12.77 -42.92
N ALA A 728 -12.80 13.88 -42.20
CA ALA A 728 -11.60 14.15 -41.41
C ALA A 728 -11.30 13.02 -40.40
N LEU A 729 -12.33 12.45 -39.75
CA LEU A 729 -12.17 11.30 -38.86
C LEU A 729 -11.71 10.02 -39.58
N VAL A 730 -12.20 9.77 -40.79
CA VAL A 730 -11.75 8.64 -41.63
C VAL A 730 -10.30 8.83 -42.07
N ASP A 731 -9.93 10.06 -42.43
CA ASP A 731 -8.57 10.42 -42.85
C ASP A 731 -7.55 10.13 -41.73
N ILE A 732 -7.95 10.34 -40.47
CA ILE A 732 -7.15 10.04 -39.27
C ILE A 732 -7.34 8.60 -38.74
N ARG A 733 -7.82 7.69 -39.62
CA ARG A 733 -7.96 6.23 -39.45
C ARG A 733 -9.02 5.77 -38.46
N TYR A 734 -10.03 6.58 -38.15
CA TYR A 734 -11.19 6.10 -37.41
C TYR A 734 -12.15 5.37 -38.34
N GLN A 735 -12.81 4.34 -37.81
CA GLN A 735 -13.79 3.56 -38.57
C GLN A 735 -15.21 3.97 -38.19
N ARG A 736 -16.08 4.17 -39.18
CA ARG A 736 -17.49 4.38 -38.91
C ARG A 736 -18.15 3.06 -38.50
N ASN A 737 -18.74 3.00 -37.30
CA ASN A 737 -19.52 1.85 -36.86
C ASN A 737 -20.68 2.29 -35.96
N ASP A 738 -21.90 2.29 -36.52
CA ASP A 738 -23.10 2.75 -35.82
C ASP A 738 -23.65 1.70 -34.82
N ILE A 739 -23.22 0.43 -34.92
CA ILE A 739 -23.68 -0.71 -34.11
C ILE A 739 -22.74 -0.97 -32.93
N ASP A 740 -21.47 -1.29 -33.23
CA ASP A 740 -20.45 -1.60 -32.22
C ASP A 740 -19.51 -0.41 -32.03
N PHE A 741 -19.84 0.40 -31.03
CA PHE A 741 -19.09 1.59 -30.65
C PHE A 741 -17.97 1.20 -29.67
N SER A 742 -16.74 1.21 -30.20
CA SER A 742 -15.50 0.86 -29.51
C SER A 742 -14.38 1.80 -29.93
N ARG A 743 -13.22 1.71 -29.27
CA ARG A 743 -12.07 2.61 -29.48
C ARG A 743 -11.64 2.68 -30.94
N GLY A 744 -11.24 3.87 -31.39
CA GLY A 744 -10.86 4.12 -32.79
C GLY A 744 -12.04 4.11 -33.77
N ARG A 745 -13.28 4.23 -33.26
CA ARG A 745 -14.48 4.27 -34.09
C ARG A 745 -15.33 5.50 -33.81
N PHE A 746 -16.14 5.88 -34.79
CA PHE A 746 -17.16 6.90 -34.63
C PHE A 746 -18.51 6.44 -35.17
N ARG A 747 -19.59 7.07 -34.69
CA ARG A 747 -20.95 6.88 -35.19
C ARG A 747 -21.65 8.22 -35.35
N ALA A 748 -22.66 8.26 -36.21
CA ALA A 748 -23.39 9.50 -36.46
C ALA A 748 -24.91 9.28 -36.48
N ARG A 749 -25.61 9.93 -35.55
CA ARG A 749 -27.06 9.81 -35.33
C ARG A 749 -27.72 11.18 -35.45
N GLY A 750 -28.41 11.44 -36.56
CA GLY A 750 -28.92 12.79 -36.84
C GLY A 750 -27.78 13.79 -36.88
N ASP A 751 -27.89 14.87 -36.12
CA ASP A 751 -26.88 15.94 -36.06
C ASP A 751 -25.81 15.71 -34.98
N VAL A 752 -25.78 14.51 -34.39
CA VAL A 752 -24.81 14.11 -33.36
C VAL A 752 -23.77 13.16 -33.94
N ILE A 753 -22.51 13.49 -33.75
CA ILE A 753 -21.35 12.64 -34.07
C ILE A 753 -20.72 12.21 -32.74
N GLU A 754 -20.61 10.90 -32.52
CA GLU A 754 -19.87 10.37 -31.36
C GLU A 754 -18.59 9.71 -31.84
N VAL A 755 -17.45 10.08 -31.28
CA VAL A 755 -16.12 9.59 -31.62
C VAL A 755 -15.51 8.98 -30.38
N PHE A 756 -15.05 7.73 -30.45
CA PHE A 756 -14.35 7.08 -29.36
C PHE A 756 -12.83 7.12 -29.63
N PRO A 757 -12.07 8.03 -29.00
CA PRO A 757 -10.64 8.14 -29.22
C PRO A 757 -9.90 6.83 -28.96
N ALA A 758 -8.90 6.52 -29.78
CA ALA A 758 -8.11 5.28 -29.64
C ALA A 758 -7.32 5.20 -28.31
N TYR A 759 -7.09 6.36 -27.67
CA TYR A 759 -6.30 6.52 -26.45
C TYR A 759 -7.14 6.68 -25.18
N SER A 760 -8.46 6.87 -25.30
CA SER A 760 -9.33 7.16 -24.15
C SER A 760 -10.14 5.95 -23.71
N GLU A 761 -10.69 6.02 -22.51
CA GLU A 761 -11.77 5.13 -22.00
C GLU A 761 -13.15 5.75 -22.22
N THR A 762 -13.20 7.05 -22.50
CA THR A 762 -14.39 7.86 -22.77
C THR A 762 -14.49 8.21 -24.26
N ALA A 763 -15.64 8.71 -24.70
CA ALA A 763 -15.85 9.18 -26.06
C ALA A 763 -16.21 10.66 -26.10
N TYR A 764 -15.99 11.33 -27.22
CA TYR A 764 -16.50 12.68 -27.47
C TYR A 764 -17.82 12.60 -28.23
N ARG A 765 -18.78 13.46 -27.86
CA ARG A 765 -20.04 13.71 -28.55
C ARG A 765 -20.04 15.15 -29.05
N ILE A 766 -20.12 15.31 -30.36
CA ILE A 766 -20.14 16.57 -31.09
C ILE A 766 -21.56 16.75 -31.64
N GLU A 767 -22.26 17.77 -31.18
CA GLU A 767 -23.62 18.11 -31.58
C GLU A 767 -23.58 19.30 -32.54
N LEU A 768 -24.24 19.17 -33.68
CA LEU A 768 -24.29 20.19 -34.73
C LEU A 768 -25.67 20.85 -34.80
N PHE A 769 -25.71 22.15 -35.14
CA PHE A 769 -26.92 22.85 -35.54
C PHE A 769 -26.78 23.33 -36.99
N GLY A 770 -27.26 22.50 -37.93
CA GLY A 770 -26.99 22.72 -39.36
C GLY A 770 -25.52 22.43 -39.69
N ASP A 771 -24.78 23.49 -40.08
CA ASP A 771 -23.35 23.42 -40.40
C ASP A 771 -22.48 24.07 -39.30
N GLU A 772 -23.01 24.28 -38.09
CA GLU A 772 -22.29 24.87 -36.95
C GLU A 772 -22.12 23.85 -35.82
N VAL A 773 -20.95 23.79 -35.19
CA VAL A 773 -20.70 23.01 -33.97
C VAL A 773 -21.37 23.72 -32.79
N ASP A 774 -22.51 23.20 -32.33
CA ASP A 774 -23.28 23.77 -31.21
C ASP A 774 -22.69 23.38 -29.86
N ARG A 775 -22.25 22.12 -29.72
CA ARG A 775 -21.83 21.60 -28.43
C ARG A 775 -20.86 20.42 -28.55
N MET A 776 -19.88 20.34 -27.65
CA MET A 776 -18.97 19.20 -27.54
C MET A 776 -18.87 18.71 -26.10
N THR A 777 -19.13 17.42 -25.89
CA THR A 777 -19.14 16.80 -24.57
C THR A 777 -18.33 15.51 -24.57
N GLU A 778 -17.70 15.18 -23.46
CA GLU A 778 -17.15 13.85 -23.21
C GLU A 778 -18.19 12.99 -22.51
N ILE A 779 -18.34 11.76 -22.98
CA ILE A 779 -19.37 10.84 -22.55
C ILE A 779 -18.77 9.51 -22.09
N ASN A 780 -19.39 8.92 -21.08
CA ASN A 780 -19.15 7.52 -20.72
C ASN A 780 -19.74 6.62 -21.82
N THR A 781 -18.94 5.70 -22.36
CA THR A 781 -19.32 4.88 -23.51
C THR A 781 -20.31 3.76 -23.18
N LEU A 782 -20.40 3.38 -21.90
CA LEU A 782 -21.35 2.36 -21.40
C LEU A 782 -22.69 2.97 -21.02
N THR A 783 -22.68 4.10 -20.29
CA THR A 783 -23.91 4.72 -19.77
C THR A 783 -24.46 5.84 -20.66
N GLY A 784 -23.63 6.43 -21.53
CA GLY A 784 -23.97 7.60 -22.32
C GLY A 784 -24.03 8.92 -21.54
N GLU A 785 -23.67 8.89 -20.25
CA GLU A 785 -23.62 10.06 -19.37
C GLU A 785 -22.56 11.05 -19.85
N ILE A 786 -22.88 12.34 -19.81
CA ILE A 786 -21.93 13.43 -20.06
C ILE A 786 -21.04 13.60 -18.82
N LEU A 787 -19.75 13.37 -18.98
CA LEU A 787 -18.73 13.52 -17.93
C LEU A 787 -18.24 14.97 -17.87
N ASN A 788 -17.82 15.50 -19.01
CA ASN A 788 -17.28 16.86 -19.15
C ASN A 788 -17.82 17.54 -20.41
N GLU A 789 -17.72 18.86 -20.44
CA GLU A 789 -18.06 19.69 -21.60
C GLU A 789 -16.83 20.52 -22.00
N TYR A 790 -16.57 20.62 -23.29
CA TYR A 790 -15.34 21.22 -23.82
C TYR A 790 -15.67 22.28 -24.85
N ASP A 791 -15.00 23.44 -24.74
CA ASP A 791 -15.08 24.50 -25.74
C ASP A 791 -14.24 24.16 -26.99
N GLU A 792 -13.16 23.40 -26.81
CA GLU A 792 -12.26 22.92 -27.85
C GLU A 792 -11.87 21.47 -27.55
N ILE A 793 -11.89 20.61 -28.56
CA ILE A 793 -11.37 19.24 -28.47
C ILE A 793 -10.33 18.99 -29.54
N GLU A 794 -9.35 18.16 -29.21
CA GLU A 794 -8.36 17.65 -30.14
C GLU A 794 -8.46 16.13 -30.23
N ILE A 795 -8.74 15.65 -31.44
CA ILE A 795 -8.84 14.22 -31.73
C ILE A 795 -7.59 13.82 -32.51
N PHE A 796 -6.70 13.09 -31.85
CA PHE A 796 -5.48 12.57 -32.47
C PHE A 796 -5.77 11.32 -33.31
N PRO A 797 -4.90 11.00 -34.30
CA PRO A 797 -5.05 9.81 -35.14
C PRO A 797 -5.21 8.50 -34.35
N ALA A 798 -6.03 7.59 -34.88
CA ALA A 798 -6.31 6.30 -34.24
C ALA A 798 -5.14 5.31 -34.29
N ARG A 799 -4.06 5.64 -35.02
CA ARG A 799 -2.85 4.84 -35.18
C ARG A 799 -1.62 5.74 -35.20
N HIS A 800 -0.49 5.24 -34.70
CA HIS A 800 0.78 5.98 -34.76
C HIS A 800 1.31 6.16 -36.19
N TYR A 801 1.08 5.20 -37.09
CA TYR A 801 1.60 5.24 -38.46
C TYR A 801 0.59 5.88 -39.39
N MET A 802 0.93 7.08 -39.83
CA MET A 802 0.16 7.84 -40.80
C MET A 802 1.01 8.10 -42.03
N THR A 803 0.46 7.82 -43.20
CA THR A 803 1.07 8.14 -44.49
C THR A 803 -0.01 8.80 -45.33
N ASP A 804 0.33 9.96 -45.88
CA ASP A 804 -0.45 10.72 -46.85
C ASP A 804 -0.47 10.03 -48.22
N GLU A 805 -1.55 10.21 -48.98
CA GLU A 805 -1.74 9.52 -50.26
C GLU A 805 -0.63 9.83 -51.27
N GLU A 806 -0.21 11.10 -51.38
CA GLU A 806 0.88 11.49 -52.28
C GLU A 806 2.20 10.79 -51.94
N ARG A 807 2.55 10.71 -50.64
CA ARG A 807 3.74 9.98 -50.20
C ARG A 807 3.58 8.47 -50.40
N PHE A 808 2.38 7.93 -50.18
CA PHE A 808 2.11 6.51 -50.36
C PHE A 808 2.36 6.09 -51.81
N ASP A 809 1.84 6.84 -52.78
CA ASP A 809 2.06 6.58 -54.20
C ASP A 809 3.53 6.68 -54.59
N GLN A 810 4.24 7.70 -54.08
CA GLN A 810 5.68 7.82 -54.31
C GLN A 810 6.46 6.65 -53.68
N ALA A 811 6.06 6.21 -52.48
CA ALA A 811 6.69 5.07 -51.81
C ALA A 811 6.54 3.78 -52.62
N LEU A 812 5.41 3.54 -53.29
CA LEU A 812 5.24 2.38 -54.17
C LEU A 812 6.23 2.39 -55.34
N LEU A 813 6.44 3.54 -55.97
CA LEU A 813 7.42 3.72 -57.04
C LEU A 813 8.86 3.51 -56.52
N ASP A 814 9.17 4.04 -55.34
CA ASP A 814 10.48 3.89 -54.70
C ASP A 814 10.76 2.40 -54.38
N ILE A 815 9.75 1.65 -53.91
CA ILE A 815 9.82 0.21 -53.63
C ILE A 815 10.02 -0.61 -54.91
N GLU A 816 9.30 -0.29 -55.99
CA GLU A 816 9.47 -0.95 -57.29
C GLU A 816 10.86 -0.75 -57.86
N SER A 817 11.39 0.47 -57.75
CA SER A 817 12.75 0.79 -58.18
C SER A 817 13.80 0.00 -57.37
N GLU A 818 13.64 -0.06 -56.05
CA GLU A 818 14.53 -0.83 -55.18
C GLU A 818 14.45 -2.34 -55.47
N LEU A 819 13.26 -2.86 -55.73
CA LEU A 819 13.04 -4.26 -56.10
C LEU A 819 13.82 -4.61 -57.37
N GLN A 820 13.70 -3.81 -58.43
CA GLN A 820 14.39 -4.08 -59.69
C GLN A 820 15.91 -4.11 -59.49
N ASN A 821 16.46 -3.12 -58.78
CA ASN A 821 17.89 -3.08 -58.46
C ASN A 821 18.34 -4.32 -57.66
N ARG A 822 17.49 -4.82 -56.76
CA ARG A 822 17.80 -6.00 -55.94
C ARG A 822 17.75 -7.30 -56.74
N ILE A 823 16.81 -7.44 -57.68
CA ILE A 823 16.74 -8.57 -58.61
C ILE A 823 18.00 -8.61 -59.47
N ASP A 824 18.37 -7.48 -60.08
CA ASP A 824 19.56 -7.39 -60.95
C ASP A 824 20.85 -7.78 -60.20
N HIS A 825 20.97 -7.34 -58.94
CA HIS A 825 22.07 -7.73 -58.07
C HIS A 825 22.14 -9.25 -57.83
N PHE A 826 21.03 -9.90 -57.44
CA PHE A 826 21.04 -11.34 -57.21
C PHE A 826 21.30 -12.16 -58.47
N VAL A 827 20.78 -11.73 -59.62
CA VAL A 827 21.08 -12.35 -60.92
C VAL A 827 22.56 -12.23 -61.26
N SER A 828 23.17 -11.07 -61.01
CA SER A 828 24.61 -10.86 -61.24
C SER A 828 25.51 -11.73 -60.35
N GLU A 829 25.06 -12.06 -59.13
CA GLU A 829 25.75 -12.98 -58.21
C GLU A 829 25.38 -14.46 -58.41
N ASN A 830 24.60 -14.78 -59.45
CA ASN A 830 24.10 -16.13 -59.75
C ASN A 830 23.22 -16.74 -58.62
N LYS A 831 22.52 -15.91 -57.85
CA LYS A 831 21.58 -16.26 -56.78
C LYS A 831 20.13 -16.23 -57.29
N LEU A 832 19.82 -17.14 -58.22
CA LEU A 832 18.55 -17.12 -58.95
C LEU A 832 17.32 -17.42 -58.07
N LEU A 833 17.48 -18.25 -57.04
CA LEU A 833 16.39 -18.59 -56.11
C LEU A 833 15.98 -17.38 -55.27
N GLU A 834 16.97 -16.63 -54.76
CA GLU A 834 16.78 -15.41 -53.99
C GLU A 834 16.14 -14.31 -54.85
N ALA A 835 16.56 -14.18 -56.11
CA ALA A 835 15.96 -13.26 -57.08
C ALA A 835 14.47 -13.57 -57.33
N GLN A 836 14.13 -14.83 -57.55
CA GLN A 836 12.74 -15.26 -57.72
C GLN A 836 11.91 -15.01 -56.45
N ARG A 837 12.47 -15.32 -55.28
CA ARG A 837 11.79 -15.18 -53.98
C ARG A 837 11.46 -13.72 -53.68
N ILE A 838 12.43 -12.81 -53.86
CA ILE A 838 12.21 -11.38 -53.56
C ILE A 838 11.22 -10.75 -54.54
N GLU A 839 11.26 -11.16 -55.82
CA GLU A 839 10.34 -10.69 -56.83
C GLU A 839 8.90 -11.09 -56.50
N GLN A 840 8.64 -12.38 -56.28
CA GLN A 840 7.30 -12.88 -56.00
C GLN A 840 6.69 -12.21 -54.77
N ARG A 841 7.45 -12.15 -53.67
CA ARG A 841 6.95 -11.59 -52.42
C ARG A 841 6.71 -10.08 -52.50
N THR A 842 7.66 -9.33 -53.06
CA THR A 842 7.54 -7.86 -53.10
C THR A 842 6.47 -7.42 -54.09
N ARG A 843 6.31 -8.11 -55.23
CA ARG A 843 5.21 -7.82 -56.18
C ARG A 843 3.84 -8.09 -55.54
N PHE A 844 3.70 -9.18 -54.81
CA PHE A 844 2.47 -9.46 -54.06
C PHE A 844 2.19 -8.39 -53.00
N ASP A 845 3.20 -7.98 -52.24
CA ASP A 845 3.05 -6.91 -51.25
C ASP A 845 2.65 -5.57 -51.92
N LEU A 846 3.21 -5.24 -53.08
CA LEU A 846 2.86 -4.04 -53.87
C LEU A 846 1.43 -4.09 -54.43
N GLU A 847 0.99 -5.25 -54.93
CA GLU A 847 -0.40 -5.46 -55.36
C GLU A 847 -1.37 -5.27 -54.19
N MET A 848 -1.07 -5.86 -53.04
CA MET A 848 -1.87 -5.69 -51.82
C MET A 848 -1.90 -4.23 -51.35
N MET A 849 -0.77 -3.52 -51.40
CA MET A 849 -0.71 -2.09 -51.06
C MET A 849 -1.51 -1.22 -52.03
N ARG A 850 -1.55 -1.54 -53.33
CA ARG A 850 -2.35 -0.79 -54.33
C ARG A 850 -3.85 -1.03 -54.21
N GLU A 851 -4.25 -2.30 -54.05
CA GLU A 851 -5.67 -2.69 -54.05
C GLU A 851 -6.33 -2.49 -52.69
N VAL A 852 -5.60 -2.77 -51.60
CA VAL A 852 -6.15 -2.79 -50.22
C VAL A 852 -5.61 -1.63 -49.37
N GLY A 853 -4.54 -0.95 -49.80
CA GLY A 853 -3.88 0.09 -48.99
C GLY A 853 -3.04 -0.46 -47.83
N TYR A 854 -2.91 -1.79 -47.73
CA TYR A 854 -2.21 -2.47 -46.66
C TYR A 854 -1.68 -3.84 -47.11
N CYS A 855 -0.53 -4.27 -46.59
CA CYS A 855 0.01 -5.62 -46.78
C CYS A 855 0.50 -6.21 -45.45
N MET A 856 0.61 -7.53 -45.39
CA MET A 856 1.13 -8.21 -44.21
C MET A 856 2.63 -7.95 -44.06
N GLY A 857 3.03 -7.35 -42.93
CA GLY A 857 4.42 -6.95 -42.71
C GLY A 857 4.78 -5.60 -43.33
N ILE A 858 3.78 -4.72 -43.53
CA ILE A 858 3.95 -3.37 -44.10
C ILE A 858 5.06 -2.55 -43.40
N GLU A 859 5.35 -2.82 -42.13
CA GLU A 859 6.42 -2.15 -41.40
C GLU A 859 7.80 -2.31 -42.05
N ASN A 860 8.03 -3.35 -42.86
CA ASN A 860 9.29 -3.53 -43.59
C ASN A 860 9.50 -2.47 -44.69
N TYR A 861 8.46 -1.73 -45.04
CA TYR A 861 8.47 -0.61 -45.97
C TYR A 861 8.39 0.75 -45.26
N SER A 862 8.50 0.78 -43.92
CA SER A 862 8.26 2.00 -43.12
C SER A 862 9.13 3.19 -43.52
N ARG A 863 10.40 2.97 -43.91
CA ARG A 863 11.27 4.04 -44.41
C ARG A 863 10.71 4.69 -45.67
N HIS A 864 10.28 3.88 -46.64
CA HIS A 864 9.65 4.37 -47.87
C HIS A 864 8.36 5.12 -47.51
N LEU A 865 7.50 4.55 -46.68
CA LEU A 865 6.26 5.18 -46.26
C LEU A 865 6.45 6.49 -45.48
N SER A 866 7.57 6.63 -44.76
CA SER A 866 7.89 7.84 -43.98
C SER A 866 8.68 8.90 -44.76
N GLY A 867 9.11 8.60 -45.99
CA GLY A 867 9.93 9.53 -46.80
C GLY A 867 11.35 9.76 -46.29
N LEU A 868 11.85 8.87 -45.42
CA LEU A 868 13.20 8.94 -44.88
C LEU A 868 14.23 8.46 -45.90
N LYS A 869 15.43 9.03 -45.87
CA LYS A 869 16.54 8.55 -46.70
C LYS A 869 17.10 7.23 -46.16
N PRO A 870 17.73 6.39 -47.00
CA PRO A 870 18.38 5.16 -46.53
C PRO A 870 19.35 5.44 -45.38
N GLY A 871 19.23 4.67 -44.29
CA GLY A 871 20.05 4.82 -43.09
C GLY A 871 19.62 5.91 -42.09
N GLU A 872 18.68 6.80 -42.42
CA GLU A 872 18.16 7.80 -41.47
C GLU A 872 17.51 7.13 -40.24
N PRO A 873 17.61 7.76 -39.05
CA PRO A 873 17.01 7.21 -37.84
C PRO A 873 15.48 7.27 -37.90
N PRO A 874 14.77 6.22 -37.45
CA PRO A 874 13.32 6.23 -37.37
C PRO A 874 12.82 7.13 -36.24
N TYR A 875 11.61 7.67 -36.39
CA TYR A 875 10.91 8.37 -35.32
C TYR A 875 10.52 7.40 -34.21
N CYS A 876 10.75 7.79 -32.97
CA CYS A 876 10.54 6.98 -31.77
C CYS A 876 9.78 7.81 -30.71
N LEU A 877 9.37 7.19 -29.58
CA LEU A 877 8.66 7.91 -28.50
C LEU A 877 9.46 9.12 -28.01
N ILE A 878 10.79 9.00 -27.95
CA ILE A 878 11.66 10.10 -27.50
C ILE A 878 11.53 11.35 -28.38
N ASN A 879 11.15 11.21 -29.66
CA ASN A 879 10.93 12.33 -30.57
C ASN A 879 9.61 13.07 -30.32
N PHE A 880 8.70 12.51 -29.52
CA PHE A 880 7.45 13.16 -29.10
C PHE A 880 7.64 14.06 -27.87
N TYR A 881 8.78 13.93 -27.18
CA TYR A 881 9.09 14.76 -26.03
C TYR A 881 9.58 16.14 -26.47
N PRO A 882 9.28 17.21 -25.70
CA PRO A 882 9.93 18.50 -25.91
C PRO A 882 11.42 18.41 -25.58
N ASP A 883 12.22 19.30 -26.17
CA ASP A 883 13.70 19.32 -26.04
C ASP A 883 14.18 19.33 -24.58
N ASP A 884 13.40 19.89 -23.67
CA ASP A 884 13.72 19.99 -22.25
C ASP A 884 13.18 18.83 -21.41
N PHE A 885 12.87 17.66 -21.97
CA PHE A 885 12.47 16.52 -21.13
C PHE A 885 13.59 16.01 -20.20
N LEU A 886 13.19 15.31 -19.14
CA LEU A 886 14.09 14.63 -18.22
C LEU A 886 14.05 13.12 -18.47
N LEU A 887 15.21 12.48 -18.55
CA LEU A 887 15.33 11.03 -18.71
C LEU A 887 15.84 10.38 -17.42
N PHE A 888 15.08 9.42 -16.86
CA PHE A 888 15.62 8.45 -15.91
C PHE A 888 15.85 7.12 -16.61
N ILE A 889 17.00 6.53 -16.37
CA ILE A 889 17.30 5.17 -16.82
C ILE A 889 17.45 4.31 -15.57
N ASP A 890 16.36 3.62 -15.24
CA ASP A 890 16.30 2.69 -14.12
C ASP A 890 17.12 1.43 -14.41
N GLU A 891 17.80 0.92 -13.39
CA GLU A 891 18.79 -0.16 -13.48
C GLU A 891 19.74 -0.02 -14.69
N SER A 892 20.37 1.16 -14.81
CA SER A 892 21.11 1.59 -16.02
C SER A 892 22.13 0.58 -16.56
N HIS A 893 22.82 -0.13 -15.68
CA HIS A 893 23.83 -1.13 -16.02
C HIS A 893 23.28 -2.33 -16.79
N VAL A 894 21.96 -2.59 -16.75
CA VAL A 894 21.25 -3.58 -17.59
C VAL A 894 20.53 -2.88 -18.74
N THR A 895 19.86 -1.77 -18.46
CA THR A 895 19.04 -1.05 -19.46
C THR A 895 19.89 -0.52 -20.61
N ILE A 896 21.09 0.02 -20.35
CA ILE A 896 22.00 0.55 -21.38
C ILE A 896 22.52 -0.55 -22.33
N PRO A 897 23.08 -1.68 -21.85
CA PRO A 897 23.44 -2.80 -22.73
C PRO A 897 22.25 -3.31 -23.55
N GLN A 898 21.05 -3.38 -22.98
CA GLN A 898 19.85 -3.78 -23.69
C GLN A 898 19.54 -2.82 -24.84
N LEU A 899 19.55 -1.50 -24.59
CA LEU A 899 19.36 -0.47 -25.62
C LEU A 899 20.40 -0.62 -26.75
N LYS A 900 21.68 -0.85 -26.43
CA LYS A 900 22.75 -1.11 -27.41
C LYS A 900 22.50 -2.40 -28.21
N GLY A 901 21.95 -3.42 -27.58
CA GLY A 901 21.71 -4.74 -28.17
C GLY A 901 20.54 -4.78 -29.15
N MET A 902 19.49 -3.98 -28.94
CA MET A 902 18.25 -4.04 -29.73
C MET A 902 18.51 -3.88 -31.24
N TYR A 903 19.29 -2.88 -31.64
CA TYR A 903 19.64 -2.65 -33.05
C TYR A 903 20.44 -3.79 -33.67
N ARG A 904 21.46 -4.30 -32.96
CA ARG A 904 22.34 -5.36 -33.51
C ARG A 904 21.57 -6.67 -33.72
N GLY A 905 20.72 -7.03 -32.77
CA GLY A 905 19.86 -8.21 -32.87
C GLY A 905 18.87 -8.10 -34.03
N ASP A 906 18.19 -6.96 -34.14
CA ASP A 906 17.25 -6.71 -35.24
C ASP A 906 17.95 -6.73 -36.61
N ARG A 907 19.07 -6.02 -36.73
CA ARG A 907 19.87 -5.97 -37.95
C ARG A 907 20.38 -7.35 -38.36
N SER A 908 20.91 -8.15 -37.44
CA SER A 908 21.41 -9.49 -37.77
C SER A 908 20.31 -10.40 -38.30
N ARG A 909 19.13 -10.37 -37.67
CA ARG A 909 17.96 -11.16 -38.10
C ARG A 909 17.51 -10.73 -39.50
N LYS A 910 17.41 -9.43 -39.73
CA LYS A 910 16.95 -8.87 -41.02
C LYS A 910 17.97 -9.00 -42.13
N GLN A 911 19.26 -8.91 -41.82
CA GLN A 911 20.33 -9.10 -42.81
C GLN A 911 20.21 -10.49 -43.44
N THR A 912 19.96 -11.53 -42.64
CA THR A 912 19.72 -12.88 -43.17
C THR A 912 18.48 -12.94 -44.09
N LEU A 913 17.38 -12.26 -43.73
CA LEU A 913 16.21 -12.19 -44.62
C LEU A 913 16.55 -11.49 -45.94
N VAL A 914 17.34 -10.42 -45.88
CA VAL A 914 17.75 -9.63 -47.04
C VAL A 914 18.75 -10.36 -47.93
N ASP A 915 19.69 -11.08 -47.34
CA ASP A 915 20.73 -11.83 -48.06
C ASP A 915 20.15 -13.02 -48.82
N TYR A 916 19.09 -13.63 -48.28
CA TYR A 916 18.38 -14.77 -48.88
C TYR A 916 17.08 -14.36 -49.60
N GLY A 917 16.91 -13.08 -49.94
CA GLY A 917 15.82 -12.63 -50.82
C GLY A 917 14.40 -12.72 -50.24
N PHE A 918 14.23 -12.71 -48.91
CA PHE A 918 12.92 -12.63 -48.26
C PHE A 918 12.42 -11.19 -48.07
N ARG A 919 13.34 -10.21 -47.96
CA ARG A 919 13.03 -8.77 -47.78
C ARG A 919 14.00 -7.88 -48.55
N LEU A 920 13.56 -6.66 -48.87
CA LEU A 920 14.37 -5.61 -49.50
C LEU A 920 15.40 -5.02 -48.53
N LEU A 921 16.40 -4.30 -49.05
CA LEU A 921 17.42 -3.62 -48.23
C LEU A 921 16.78 -2.60 -47.28
N SER A 922 15.72 -1.92 -47.72
CA SER A 922 14.92 -0.98 -46.92
C SER A 922 14.37 -1.55 -45.63
N ALA A 923 14.17 -2.88 -45.55
CA ALA A 923 13.67 -3.50 -44.34
C ALA A 923 14.63 -3.33 -43.15
N LEU A 924 15.93 -3.13 -43.42
CA LEU A 924 16.96 -2.82 -42.41
C LEU A 924 16.78 -1.44 -41.78
N ASP A 925 16.09 -0.51 -42.47
CA ASP A 925 15.81 0.84 -41.99
C ASP A 925 14.57 0.88 -41.08
N ASN A 926 13.74 -0.17 -41.06
CA ASN A 926 12.71 -0.36 -40.05
C ASN A 926 13.32 -0.94 -38.76
N ARG A 927 13.95 -0.13 -37.93
CA ARG A 927 14.80 -0.62 -36.84
C ARG A 927 14.55 0.14 -35.55
N PRO A 928 15.02 -0.34 -34.40
CA PRO A 928 15.20 0.53 -33.25
C PRO A 928 16.36 1.51 -33.50
N LEU A 929 16.43 2.57 -32.70
CA LEU A 929 17.56 3.50 -32.71
C LEU A 929 18.87 2.77 -32.41
N GLN A 930 19.92 3.18 -33.12
CA GLN A 930 21.29 2.91 -32.69
C GLN A 930 21.55 3.68 -31.40
N TYR A 931 22.44 3.16 -30.57
CA TYR A 931 22.71 3.81 -29.29
C TYR A 931 23.27 5.23 -29.47
N GLU A 932 24.10 5.42 -30.49
CA GLU A 932 24.69 6.70 -30.88
C GLU A 932 23.63 7.69 -31.41
N GLU A 933 22.52 7.19 -31.94
CA GLU A 933 21.36 8.01 -32.33
C GLU A 933 20.55 8.40 -31.10
N PHE A 934 20.27 7.44 -30.22
CA PHE A 934 19.59 7.68 -28.94
C PHE A 934 20.34 8.73 -28.10
N GLU A 935 21.66 8.61 -27.96
CA GLU A 935 22.50 9.53 -27.19
C GLU A 935 22.47 10.98 -27.69
N LYS A 936 22.27 11.18 -29.01
CA LYS A 936 22.16 12.51 -29.62
C LYS A 936 20.86 13.22 -29.24
N VAL A 937 19.78 12.47 -29.04
CA VAL A 937 18.45 13.02 -28.68
C VAL A 937 18.33 13.28 -27.18
N ILE A 938 19.16 12.62 -26.35
CA ILE A 938 19.17 12.86 -24.91
C ILE A 938 19.67 14.28 -24.61
N ASN A 939 18.80 15.07 -23.98
CA ASN A 939 19.20 16.34 -23.37
C ASN A 939 19.84 16.11 -21.99
N GLN A 940 19.06 15.73 -20.97
CA GLN A 940 19.57 15.44 -19.64
C GLN A 940 19.07 14.08 -19.13
N ALA A 941 20.00 13.26 -18.63
CA ALA A 941 19.69 11.94 -18.11
C ALA A 941 20.27 11.68 -16.71
N ILE A 942 19.48 11.01 -15.88
CA ILE A 942 19.90 10.46 -14.60
C ILE A 942 19.91 8.92 -14.72
N PHE A 943 21.10 8.34 -14.67
CA PHE A 943 21.29 6.90 -14.56
C PHE A 943 21.02 6.48 -13.11
N VAL A 944 20.04 5.60 -12.88
CA VAL A 944 19.73 5.06 -11.56
C VAL A 944 20.25 3.64 -11.51
N SER A 945 21.21 3.37 -10.63
CA SER A 945 21.71 2.01 -10.45
C SER A 945 22.48 1.84 -9.15
N ALA A 946 22.30 0.67 -8.52
CA ALA A 946 23.19 0.23 -7.46
C ALA A 946 24.62 -0.10 -7.98
N THR A 947 24.80 -0.43 -9.25
CA THR A 947 26.08 -0.90 -9.84
C THR A 947 26.30 -0.31 -11.24
N PRO A 948 26.41 1.03 -11.38
CA PRO A 948 26.62 1.66 -12.68
C PRO A 948 27.92 1.14 -13.29
N ALA A 949 27.89 0.78 -14.58
CA ALA A 949 29.08 0.30 -15.27
C ALA A 949 30.05 1.46 -15.56
N GLU A 950 31.25 1.13 -16.05
CA GLU A 950 32.26 2.14 -16.40
C GLU A 950 31.75 3.17 -17.40
N PHE A 951 30.83 2.77 -18.27
CA PHE A 951 30.22 3.64 -19.26
C PHE A 951 29.44 4.79 -18.60
N GLU A 952 28.50 4.49 -17.69
CA GLU A 952 27.71 5.51 -17.00
C GLU A 952 28.57 6.34 -16.04
N ARG A 953 29.50 5.68 -15.33
CA ARG A 953 30.46 6.36 -14.44
C ARG A 953 31.32 7.35 -15.22
N GLY A 954 31.87 6.93 -16.36
CA GLY A 954 32.69 7.77 -17.22
C GLY A 954 31.94 9.00 -17.74
N LEU A 955 30.72 8.80 -18.26
CA LEU A 955 29.88 9.91 -18.75
C LEU A 955 29.52 10.90 -17.63
N SER A 956 29.08 10.41 -16.47
CA SER A 956 28.73 11.27 -15.34
C SER A 956 29.95 11.99 -14.75
N MET A 957 31.13 11.37 -14.74
CA MET A 957 32.38 12.02 -14.30
C MET A 957 32.86 13.07 -15.31
N GLN A 958 32.62 12.88 -16.61
CA GLN A 958 33.02 13.80 -17.67
C GLN A 958 32.06 14.99 -17.83
N HIS A 959 30.75 14.79 -17.59
CA HIS A 959 29.69 15.75 -17.94
C HIS A 959 28.83 16.23 -16.77
N GLY A 960 29.04 15.73 -15.55
CA GLY A 960 28.20 16.09 -14.42
C GLY A 960 28.72 15.58 -13.08
N GLN A 961 27.99 14.63 -12.47
CA GLN A 961 28.32 14.13 -11.13
C GLN A 961 27.65 12.78 -10.79
N ILE A 962 28.17 12.14 -9.75
CA ILE A 962 27.57 10.96 -9.11
C ILE A 962 27.01 11.36 -7.74
N ALA A 963 25.73 11.11 -7.53
CA ALA A 963 25.05 11.22 -6.25
C ALA A 963 24.97 9.83 -5.62
N GLU A 964 25.72 9.59 -4.53
CA GLU A 964 25.68 8.31 -3.82
C GLU A 964 24.47 8.26 -2.87
N GLN A 965 23.79 7.12 -2.88
CA GLN A 965 22.65 6.74 -2.04
C GLN A 965 22.83 5.30 -1.53
N ILE A 966 23.97 5.03 -0.91
CA ILE A 966 24.42 3.69 -0.50
C ILE A 966 23.92 3.32 0.90
N ILE A 967 23.45 4.29 1.68
CA ILE A 967 22.93 4.06 3.03
C ILE A 967 21.47 3.61 2.94
N ARG A 968 21.24 2.32 3.21
CA ARG A 968 19.89 1.77 3.25
C ARG A 968 19.13 2.33 4.45
N PRO A 969 17.83 2.61 4.34
CA PRO A 969 17.03 3.15 5.46
C PRO A 969 16.88 2.16 6.61
N THR A 970 17.03 0.87 6.30
CA THR A 970 17.03 -0.21 7.27
C THR A 970 18.46 -0.50 7.77
N GLY A 971 19.50 0.16 7.27
CA GLY A 971 20.88 -0.02 7.74
C GLY A 971 21.48 -1.37 7.37
N LEU A 972 20.77 -2.16 6.56
CA LEU A 972 21.32 -3.33 5.88
C LEU A 972 22.65 -2.99 5.22
N ILE A 973 23.65 -3.78 5.58
CA ILE A 973 24.97 -3.72 4.98
C ILE A 973 25.03 -4.67 3.79
N ASP A 974 25.89 -4.33 2.84
CA ASP A 974 26.25 -5.24 1.76
C ASP A 974 26.83 -6.54 2.35
N PRO A 975 26.52 -7.73 1.78
CA PRO A 975 26.81 -9.03 2.37
C PRO A 975 28.31 -9.32 2.38
N LYS A 976 28.72 -10.25 3.25
CA LYS A 976 30.11 -10.71 3.28
C LYS A 976 30.34 -11.63 2.08
N ILE A 977 31.43 -11.38 1.35
CA ILE A 977 31.85 -12.23 0.23
C ILE A 977 33.05 -13.09 0.67
N SER A 978 32.92 -14.40 0.52
CA SER A 978 34.00 -15.37 0.71
C SER A 978 34.30 -16.11 -0.59
N VAL A 979 35.54 -16.58 -0.74
CA VAL A 979 35.99 -17.37 -1.90
C VAL A 979 36.36 -18.76 -1.43
N HIS A 980 35.83 -19.80 -2.09
CA HIS A 980 36.09 -21.20 -1.79
C HIS A 980 36.66 -21.92 -3.03
N PRO A 981 37.62 -22.85 -2.88
CA PRO A 981 38.10 -23.67 -4.01
C PRO A 981 36.98 -24.46 -4.69
N THR A 982 37.16 -24.74 -5.98
CA THR A 982 36.23 -25.58 -6.77
C THR A 982 36.34 -27.07 -6.43
N GLU A 983 37.45 -27.50 -5.82
CA GLU A 983 37.62 -28.88 -5.33
C GLU A 983 36.68 -29.13 -4.14
N GLY A 984 35.84 -30.17 -4.23
CA GLY A 984 34.82 -30.47 -3.20
C GLY A 984 33.69 -29.44 -3.09
N GLN A 985 33.49 -28.58 -4.10
CA GLN A 985 32.53 -27.47 -4.01
C GLN A 985 31.08 -27.88 -3.76
N ILE A 986 30.64 -29.03 -4.30
CA ILE A 986 29.25 -29.49 -4.15
C ILE A 986 29.00 -30.00 -2.73
N ASP A 987 29.94 -30.77 -2.16
CA ASP A 987 29.85 -31.24 -0.78
C ASP A 987 29.84 -30.06 0.21
N HIS A 988 30.71 -29.07 -0.03
CA HIS A 988 30.71 -27.82 0.75
C HIS A 988 29.39 -27.06 0.61
N LEU A 989 28.86 -26.94 -0.62
CA LEU A 989 27.58 -26.28 -0.89
C LEU A 989 26.41 -26.96 -0.18
N ILE A 990 26.34 -28.30 -0.20
CA ILE A 990 25.31 -29.07 0.53
C ILE A 990 25.42 -28.82 2.03
N GLY A 991 26.64 -28.79 2.57
CA GLY A 991 26.88 -28.44 3.96
C GLY A 991 26.34 -27.05 4.32
N GLU A 992 26.59 -26.05 3.47
CA GLU A 992 26.08 -24.69 3.67
C GLU A 992 24.57 -24.57 3.48
N ILE A 993 24.00 -25.29 2.50
CA ILE A 993 22.54 -25.37 2.29
C ILE A 993 21.85 -25.94 3.52
N ASN A 994 22.34 -27.08 4.04
CA ASN A 994 21.75 -27.71 5.21
C ASN A 994 21.77 -26.79 6.44
N LYS A 995 22.87 -26.04 6.65
CA LYS A 995 22.93 -25.00 7.70
C LYS A 995 21.87 -23.91 7.53
N ARG A 996 21.50 -23.55 6.29
CA ARG A 996 20.44 -22.57 6.01
C ARG A 996 19.04 -23.17 6.17
N ILE A 997 18.85 -24.43 5.77
CA ILE A 997 17.59 -25.17 5.95
C ILE A 997 17.25 -25.33 7.44
N GLU A 998 18.23 -25.67 8.28
CA GLU A 998 18.06 -25.73 9.74
C GLU A 998 17.56 -24.41 10.34
N LYS A 999 18.01 -23.28 9.77
CA LYS A 999 17.60 -21.93 10.15
C LYS A 999 16.33 -21.44 9.43
N LYS A 1000 15.67 -22.31 8.65
CA LYS A 1000 14.49 -21.99 7.80
C LYS A 1000 14.73 -20.86 6.80
N GLN A 1001 15.98 -20.66 6.41
CA GLN A 1001 16.41 -19.66 5.44
C GLN A 1001 16.38 -20.23 4.01
N ARG A 1002 16.38 -19.36 3.00
CA ARG A 1002 16.43 -19.76 1.58
C ARG A 1002 17.82 -19.54 0.99
N VAL A 1003 18.12 -20.34 -0.03
CA VAL A 1003 19.40 -20.30 -0.75
C VAL A 1003 19.15 -20.07 -2.24
N LEU A 1004 19.94 -19.16 -2.82
CA LEU A 1004 20.07 -19.04 -4.27
C LEU A 1004 21.39 -19.64 -4.71
N VAL A 1005 21.35 -20.57 -5.65
CA VAL A 1005 22.54 -21.14 -6.27
C VAL A 1005 22.59 -20.70 -7.72
N LEU A 1006 23.71 -20.10 -8.13
CA LEU A 1006 23.90 -19.54 -9.46
C LEU A 1006 24.96 -20.33 -10.23
N THR A 1007 24.53 -21.02 -11.27
CA THR A 1007 25.37 -21.83 -12.17
C THR A 1007 25.71 -21.05 -13.45
N MET A 1008 26.44 -21.69 -14.37
CA MET A 1008 26.82 -21.10 -15.67
C MET A 1008 25.91 -21.53 -16.83
N THR A 1009 25.25 -22.69 -16.72
CA THR A 1009 24.48 -23.28 -17.82
C THR A 1009 23.17 -23.90 -17.34
N LYS A 1010 22.18 -24.03 -18.24
CA LYS A 1010 20.88 -24.65 -17.96
C LYS A 1010 21.04 -26.08 -17.49
N ARG A 1011 21.80 -26.86 -18.25
CA ARG A 1011 22.11 -28.24 -17.92
C ARG A 1011 22.74 -28.39 -16.54
N MET A 1012 23.68 -27.51 -16.16
CA MET A 1012 24.23 -27.55 -14.80
C MET A 1012 23.20 -27.16 -13.73
N ALA A 1013 22.26 -26.28 -14.03
CA ALA A 1013 21.18 -25.94 -13.10
C ALA A 1013 20.23 -27.13 -12.91
N GLU A 1014 19.86 -27.81 -14.00
CA GLU A 1014 19.04 -29.04 -14.00
C GLU A 1014 19.78 -30.17 -13.28
N ASP A 1015 20.99 -30.54 -13.74
CA ASP A 1015 21.82 -31.60 -13.15
C ASP A 1015 22.07 -31.38 -11.64
N LEU A 1016 22.30 -30.12 -11.22
CA LEU A 1016 22.49 -29.79 -9.81
C LEU A 1016 21.17 -29.87 -9.03
N THR A 1017 20.05 -29.51 -9.65
CA THR A 1017 18.73 -29.62 -9.01
C THR A 1017 18.41 -31.09 -8.75
N ASP A 1018 18.60 -31.95 -9.75
CA ASP A 1018 18.40 -33.39 -9.61
C ASP A 1018 19.30 -33.98 -8.51
N TYR A 1019 20.57 -33.60 -8.51
CA TYR A 1019 21.52 -34.06 -7.49
C TYR A 1019 21.13 -33.61 -6.07
N LEU A 1020 20.65 -32.38 -5.91
CA LEU A 1020 20.16 -31.87 -4.62
C LEU A 1020 18.85 -32.57 -4.19
N GLN A 1021 17.95 -32.89 -5.13
CA GLN A 1021 16.74 -33.66 -4.85
C GLN A 1021 17.06 -35.08 -4.39
N ASP A 1022 18.01 -35.76 -5.04
CA ASP A 1022 18.51 -37.08 -4.64
C ASP A 1022 19.14 -37.06 -3.23
N ALA A 1023 19.78 -35.94 -2.87
CA ALA A 1023 20.30 -35.70 -1.53
C ALA A 1023 19.22 -35.34 -0.48
N GLY A 1024 17.94 -35.32 -0.87
CA GLY A 1024 16.79 -35.04 -0.01
C GLY A 1024 16.51 -33.55 0.22
N ILE A 1025 17.09 -32.65 -0.59
CA ILE A 1025 16.88 -31.20 -0.49
C ILE A 1025 15.72 -30.78 -1.39
N ARG A 1026 14.75 -30.05 -0.83
CA ARG A 1026 13.64 -29.48 -1.60
C ARG A 1026 14.16 -28.32 -2.45
N THR A 1027 14.31 -28.56 -3.74
CA THR A 1027 14.87 -27.58 -4.68
C THR A 1027 14.09 -27.58 -5.99
N THR A 1028 14.15 -26.45 -6.68
CA THR A 1028 13.73 -26.32 -8.08
C THR A 1028 14.72 -25.44 -8.84
N TYR A 1029 14.62 -25.43 -10.17
CA TYR A 1029 15.44 -24.58 -11.03
C TYR A 1029 14.65 -23.41 -11.62
N LEU A 1030 15.36 -22.37 -12.04
CA LEU A 1030 14.82 -21.25 -12.81
C LEU A 1030 15.79 -20.83 -13.92
N HIS A 1031 15.43 -21.11 -15.17
CA HIS A 1031 16.18 -20.70 -16.35
C HIS A 1031 15.25 -20.18 -17.47
N SER A 1032 15.84 -19.84 -18.62
CA SER A 1032 15.15 -19.07 -19.67
C SER A 1032 13.98 -19.78 -20.35
N ASP A 1033 13.85 -21.10 -20.21
CA ASP A 1033 12.85 -21.90 -20.94
C ASP A 1033 11.57 -22.09 -20.13
N ILE A 1034 11.60 -21.73 -18.84
CA ILE A 1034 10.41 -21.59 -18.01
C ILE A 1034 9.60 -20.40 -18.52
N GLU A 1035 8.31 -20.63 -18.73
CA GLU A 1035 7.38 -19.63 -19.23
C GLU A 1035 7.30 -18.42 -18.31
N THR A 1036 7.12 -17.23 -18.88
CA THR A 1036 7.15 -15.97 -18.12
C THR A 1036 6.04 -15.90 -17.05
N LEU A 1037 4.93 -16.60 -17.26
CA LEU A 1037 3.81 -16.69 -16.32
C LEU A 1037 4.07 -17.66 -15.15
N GLU A 1038 4.94 -18.65 -15.34
CA GLU A 1038 5.29 -19.63 -14.30
C GLU A 1038 6.36 -19.11 -13.33
N ARG A 1039 7.25 -18.21 -13.77
CA ARG A 1039 8.34 -17.69 -12.92
C ARG A 1039 7.84 -17.00 -11.65
N PRO A 1040 6.83 -16.10 -11.68
CA PRO A 1040 6.26 -15.52 -10.47
C PRO A 1040 5.75 -16.58 -9.50
N GLN A 1041 5.17 -17.67 -10.00
CA GLN A 1041 4.69 -18.78 -9.18
C GLN A 1041 5.85 -19.52 -8.50
N ILE A 1042 6.92 -19.83 -9.23
CA ILE A 1042 8.12 -20.47 -8.66
C ILE A 1042 8.73 -19.58 -7.57
N LEU A 1043 8.84 -18.28 -7.81
CA LEU A 1043 9.38 -17.34 -6.83
C LEU A 1043 8.49 -17.24 -5.59
N ARG A 1044 7.17 -17.24 -5.78
CA ARG A 1044 6.20 -17.31 -4.70
C ARG A 1044 6.35 -18.59 -3.90
N ASP A 1045 6.52 -19.73 -4.56
CA ASP A 1045 6.71 -21.04 -3.95
C ASP A 1045 8.00 -21.12 -3.11
N LEU A 1046 9.08 -20.48 -3.55
CA LEU A 1046 10.31 -20.30 -2.75
C LEU A 1046 10.01 -19.52 -1.46
N ARG A 1047 9.24 -18.43 -1.55
CA ARG A 1047 8.86 -17.59 -0.40
C ARG A 1047 7.90 -18.33 0.54
N GLU A 1048 6.94 -19.08 0.01
CA GLU A 1048 5.99 -19.91 0.74
C GLU A 1048 6.61 -21.17 1.36
N ALA A 1049 7.93 -21.38 1.20
CA ALA A 1049 8.66 -22.52 1.73
C ALA A 1049 8.27 -23.88 1.14
N LYS A 1050 7.71 -23.91 -0.09
CA LYS A 1050 7.45 -25.16 -0.80
C LYS A 1050 8.76 -25.88 -1.16
N PHE A 1051 9.79 -25.09 -1.46
CA PHE A 1051 11.18 -25.54 -1.57
C PHE A 1051 12.13 -24.53 -0.89
N ASP A 1052 13.34 -24.97 -0.58
CA ASP A 1052 14.32 -24.21 0.22
C ASP A 1052 15.44 -23.60 -0.63
N VAL A 1053 15.71 -24.22 -1.79
CA VAL A 1053 16.80 -23.84 -2.69
C VAL A 1053 16.23 -23.54 -4.08
N LEU A 1054 16.69 -22.44 -4.69
CA LEU A 1054 16.43 -22.14 -6.08
C LEU A 1054 17.75 -22.11 -6.85
N VAL A 1055 17.87 -22.99 -7.85
CA VAL A 1055 19.04 -23.07 -8.72
C VAL A 1055 18.76 -22.30 -10.01
N GLY A 1056 19.52 -21.25 -10.28
CA GLY A 1056 19.36 -20.44 -11.48
C GLY A 1056 20.67 -20.22 -12.21
N ILE A 1057 20.59 -19.64 -13.41
CA ILE A 1057 21.77 -19.17 -14.15
C ILE A 1057 21.97 -17.67 -13.90
N ASN A 1058 20.89 -16.92 -14.06
CA ASN A 1058 20.88 -15.48 -13.94
C ASN A 1058 19.55 -14.99 -13.38
N LEU A 1059 19.45 -14.95 -12.05
CA LEU A 1059 18.29 -14.44 -11.30
C LEU A 1059 18.32 -12.89 -11.18
N LEU A 1060 19.05 -12.21 -12.07
CA LEU A 1060 19.18 -10.75 -12.08
C LEU A 1060 18.00 -10.05 -12.77
N ARG A 1061 17.15 -10.77 -13.52
CA ARG A 1061 16.19 -10.17 -14.46
C ARG A 1061 14.85 -9.75 -13.84
N GLU A 1062 14.35 -10.41 -12.80
CA GLU A 1062 12.95 -10.24 -12.39
C GLU A 1062 12.69 -9.15 -11.32
N GLY A 1063 13.66 -8.26 -11.01
CA GLY A 1063 13.45 -7.27 -9.94
C GLY A 1063 13.20 -7.93 -8.57
N LEU A 1064 13.79 -9.12 -8.36
CA LEU A 1064 13.49 -9.99 -7.22
C LEU A 1064 13.79 -9.32 -5.88
N ASP A 1065 12.75 -9.27 -5.06
CA ASP A 1065 12.76 -8.84 -3.68
C ASP A 1065 12.48 -10.06 -2.79
N LEU A 1066 13.56 -10.78 -2.43
CA LEU A 1066 13.50 -12.02 -1.64
C LEU A 1066 14.18 -11.84 -0.27
N PRO A 1067 13.48 -11.23 0.71
CA PRO A 1067 13.86 -11.18 2.13
C PRO A 1067 14.49 -12.45 2.72
N GLU A 1068 13.97 -13.58 2.28
CA GLU A 1068 14.16 -14.89 2.88
C GLU A 1068 15.49 -15.53 2.44
N VAL A 1069 16.14 -14.99 1.42
CA VAL A 1069 17.43 -15.45 0.90
C VAL A 1069 18.57 -14.92 1.77
N THR A 1070 19.35 -15.84 2.33
CA THR A 1070 20.49 -15.50 3.21
C THR A 1070 21.83 -15.97 2.66
N LEU A 1071 21.80 -16.91 1.71
CA LEU A 1071 22.99 -17.39 1.04
C LEU A 1071 22.81 -17.28 -0.47
N VAL A 1072 23.77 -16.64 -1.11
CA VAL A 1072 23.94 -16.67 -2.56
C VAL A 1072 25.25 -17.41 -2.87
N ALA A 1073 25.13 -18.61 -3.41
CA ALA A 1073 26.26 -19.41 -3.85
C ALA A 1073 26.47 -19.24 -5.36
N ILE A 1074 27.66 -18.80 -5.77
CA ILE A 1074 28.00 -18.56 -7.17
C ILE A 1074 29.06 -19.59 -7.57
N LEU A 1075 28.62 -20.59 -8.36
CA LEU A 1075 29.51 -21.60 -8.92
C LEU A 1075 30.31 -21.02 -10.10
N ASP A 1076 31.53 -21.54 -10.28
CA ASP A 1076 32.44 -21.14 -11.37
C ASP A 1076 32.65 -19.62 -11.44
N ALA A 1077 32.88 -18.99 -10.28
CA ALA A 1077 32.97 -17.54 -10.15
C ALA A 1077 34.17 -16.93 -10.89
N ASP A 1078 35.21 -17.71 -11.18
CA ASP A 1078 36.41 -17.31 -11.91
C ASP A 1078 36.30 -17.47 -13.43
N ARG A 1079 35.23 -18.09 -13.93
CA ARG A 1079 34.97 -18.18 -15.37
C ARG A 1079 34.60 -16.82 -15.91
N GLN A 1080 35.53 -16.22 -16.66
CA GLN A 1080 35.31 -14.94 -17.32
C GLN A 1080 34.16 -15.03 -18.33
N GLY A 1081 33.25 -14.06 -18.25
CA GLY A 1081 32.07 -13.99 -19.11
C GLY A 1081 31.04 -13.01 -18.53
N PHE A 1082 29.95 -12.77 -19.27
CA PHE A 1082 28.90 -11.82 -18.89
C PHE A 1082 28.33 -12.06 -17.48
N LEU A 1083 28.17 -13.32 -17.08
CA LEU A 1083 27.61 -13.70 -15.79
C LEU A 1083 28.57 -13.48 -14.60
N ARG A 1084 29.85 -13.19 -14.84
CA ARG A 1084 30.91 -13.10 -13.82
C ARG A 1084 31.79 -11.85 -13.99
N THR A 1085 31.22 -10.78 -14.54
CA THR A 1085 31.85 -9.45 -14.52
C THR A 1085 31.77 -8.84 -13.11
N GLU A 1086 32.55 -7.79 -12.86
CA GLU A 1086 32.49 -7.02 -11.61
C GLU A 1086 31.04 -6.61 -11.26
N THR A 1087 30.32 -6.05 -12.24
CA THR A 1087 28.92 -5.63 -12.06
C THR A 1087 28.00 -6.80 -11.72
N SER A 1088 28.07 -7.90 -12.49
CA SER A 1088 27.23 -9.07 -12.28
C SER A 1088 27.47 -9.70 -10.91
N LEU A 1089 28.73 -9.78 -10.47
CA LEU A 1089 29.08 -10.29 -9.14
C LEU A 1089 28.51 -9.43 -8.01
N ILE A 1090 28.61 -8.09 -8.11
CA ILE A 1090 28.05 -7.19 -7.09
C ILE A 1090 26.51 -7.28 -7.05
N GLN A 1091 25.84 -7.43 -8.19
CA GLN A 1091 24.39 -7.57 -8.21
C GLN A 1091 23.89 -8.91 -7.65
N MET A 1092 24.56 -10.01 -8.02
CA MET A 1092 24.25 -11.34 -7.48
C MET A 1092 24.48 -11.32 -5.97
N ALA A 1093 25.57 -10.69 -5.50
CA ALA A 1093 25.79 -10.44 -4.09
C ALA A 1093 24.65 -9.61 -3.47
N GLY A 1094 24.19 -8.56 -4.15
CA GLY A 1094 23.07 -7.72 -3.74
C GLY A 1094 21.76 -8.47 -3.43
N ARG A 1095 21.57 -9.70 -3.93
CA ARG A 1095 20.41 -10.55 -3.59
C ARG A 1095 20.45 -11.02 -2.13
N ALA A 1096 21.64 -11.18 -1.55
CA ALA A 1096 21.81 -11.46 -0.12
C ALA A 1096 21.76 -10.19 0.74
N ALA A 1097 21.88 -8.99 0.13
CA ALA A 1097 21.92 -7.71 0.85
C ALA A 1097 20.57 -7.27 1.44
N ARG A 1098 19.50 -8.06 1.23
CA ARG A 1098 18.18 -7.86 1.86
C ARG A 1098 18.03 -8.63 3.17
N ASN A 1099 19.10 -9.30 3.63
CA ASN A 1099 19.12 -10.07 4.87
C ASN A 1099 20.35 -9.74 5.74
N VAL A 1100 20.18 -9.69 7.07
CA VAL A 1100 21.28 -9.46 8.04
C VAL A 1100 22.35 -10.54 7.95
N ASP A 1101 21.92 -11.79 7.79
CA ASP A 1101 22.79 -12.97 7.64
C ASP A 1101 23.26 -13.16 6.19
N GLY A 1102 23.06 -12.15 5.34
CA GLY A 1102 23.42 -12.17 3.93
C GLY A 1102 24.90 -12.52 3.73
N GLU A 1103 25.13 -13.69 3.14
CA GLU A 1103 26.45 -14.17 2.77
C GLU A 1103 26.49 -14.59 1.32
N VAL A 1104 27.66 -14.39 0.70
CA VAL A 1104 27.93 -14.76 -0.68
C VAL A 1104 29.17 -15.63 -0.71
N ILE A 1105 29.04 -16.81 -1.33
CA ILE A 1105 30.15 -17.74 -1.52
C ILE A 1105 30.47 -17.79 -3.01
N LEU A 1106 31.70 -17.43 -3.36
CA LEU A 1106 32.25 -17.53 -4.71
C LEU A 1106 33.10 -18.78 -4.82
N TYR A 1107 32.66 -19.78 -5.60
CA TYR A 1107 33.47 -20.96 -5.86
C TYR A 1107 34.40 -20.70 -7.06
N ALA A 1108 35.70 -20.64 -6.82
CA ALA A 1108 36.72 -20.25 -7.81
C ALA A 1108 38.05 -20.94 -7.54
N SER A 1109 38.75 -21.33 -8.61
CA SER A 1109 40.15 -21.78 -8.54
C SER A 1109 41.12 -20.60 -8.44
N ASN A 1110 40.81 -19.47 -9.10
CA ASN A 1110 41.64 -18.27 -9.11
C ASN A 1110 40.84 -17.00 -8.80
N VAL A 1111 41.42 -16.05 -8.05
CA VAL A 1111 40.81 -14.74 -7.81
C VAL A 1111 41.08 -13.81 -8.99
N THR A 1112 40.11 -13.70 -9.90
CA THR A 1112 40.16 -12.81 -11.06
C THR A 1112 40.06 -11.33 -10.67
N ASP A 1113 40.39 -10.42 -11.58
CA ASP A 1113 40.24 -8.97 -11.35
C ASP A 1113 38.79 -8.57 -11.09
N ALA A 1114 37.83 -9.23 -11.75
CA ALA A 1114 36.40 -9.03 -11.52
C ALA A 1114 35.99 -9.41 -10.09
N ILE A 1115 36.46 -10.55 -9.57
CA ILE A 1115 36.23 -10.97 -8.18
C ILE A 1115 36.87 -9.96 -7.23
N ARG A 1116 38.13 -9.57 -7.49
CA ARG A 1116 38.87 -8.63 -6.62
C ARG A 1116 38.17 -7.29 -6.53
N ASN A 1117 37.73 -6.73 -7.65
CA ASN A 1117 37.03 -5.44 -7.67
C ASN A 1117 35.65 -5.52 -7.04
N ALA A 1118 34.88 -6.58 -7.32
CA ALA A 1118 33.57 -6.80 -6.71
C ALA A 1118 33.69 -6.88 -5.19
N MET A 1119 34.61 -7.69 -4.68
CA MET A 1119 34.91 -7.76 -3.24
C MET A 1119 35.31 -6.40 -2.67
N ARG A 1120 36.19 -5.66 -3.36
CA ARG A 1120 36.63 -4.33 -2.90
C ARG A 1120 35.48 -3.33 -2.83
N GLU A 1121 34.60 -3.28 -3.82
CA GLU A 1121 33.48 -2.34 -3.85
C GLU A 1121 32.38 -2.73 -2.85
N THR A 1122 32.05 -4.02 -2.74
CA THR A 1122 31.14 -4.54 -1.71
C THR A 1122 31.70 -4.24 -0.32
N GLU A 1123 32.99 -4.44 -0.08
CA GLU A 1123 33.64 -4.13 1.20
C GLU A 1123 33.70 -2.61 1.45
N ARG A 1124 33.95 -1.78 0.43
CA ARG A 1124 33.91 -0.32 0.57
C ARG A 1124 32.52 0.15 0.99
N ARG A 1125 31.46 -0.34 0.33
CA ARG A 1125 30.07 -0.02 0.67
C ARG A 1125 29.72 -0.52 2.06
N ARG A 1126 30.07 -1.77 2.35
CA ARG A 1126 29.91 -2.38 3.66
C ARG A 1126 30.61 -1.55 4.73
N GLN A 1127 31.83 -1.07 4.50
CA GLN A 1127 32.58 -0.21 5.42
C GLN A 1127 31.92 1.15 5.60
N ILE A 1128 31.48 1.84 4.53
CA ILE A 1128 30.79 3.13 4.66
C ILE A 1128 29.44 2.96 5.37
N GLN A 1129 28.71 1.91 5.03
CA GLN A 1129 27.47 1.54 5.71
C GLN A 1129 27.76 1.20 7.16
N MET A 1130 28.83 0.47 7.48
CA MET A 1130 29.26 0.13 8.84
C MET A 1130 29.70 1.35 9.63
N GLU A 1131 30.45 2.28 9.04
CA GLU A 1131 30.91 3.52 9.66
C GLU A 1131 29.75 4.49 9.87
N TYR A 1132 28.89 4.64 8.86
CA TYR A 1132 27.62 5.37 9.05
C TYR A 1132 26.83 4.69 10.15
N ASN A 1133 26.79 3.35 10.12
CA ASN A 1133 26.08 2.53 11.08
C ASN A 1133 26.58 2.76 12.49
N GLU A 1134 27.89 2.72 12.71
CA GLU A 1134 28.54 2.97 13.98
C GLU A 1134 28.36 4.43 14.43
N LYS A 1135 28.60 5.38 13.53
CA LYS A 1135 28.51 6.82 13.80
C LYS A 1135 27.12 7.25 14.24
N HIS A 1136 26.07 6.62 13.72
CA HIS A 1136 24.69 6.92 14.09
C HIS A 1136 24.04 5.76 14.89
N GLY A 1137 24.79 4.77 15.37
CA GLY A 1137 24.34 3.68 16.26
C GLY A 1137 23.35 2.65 15.69
N ILE A 1138 23.64 1.97 14.60
CA ILE A 1138 22.70 1.27 13.71
C ILE A 1138 23.13 -0.18 13.57
N THR A 1139 22.21 -1.15 13.58
CA THR A 1139 22.50 -2.61 13.50
C THR A 1139 21.71 -3.33 12.39
N PRO A 1140 22.29 -3.59 11.22
CA PRO A 1140 21.64 -4.12 10.01
C PRO A 1140 20.44 -5.08 10.12
N ALA A 1141 19.62 -5.10 9.06
CA ALA A 1141 18.20 -5.40 9.16
C ALA A 1141 17.46 -6.05 7.95
N SER A 1142 17.26 -7.37 7.89
CA SER A 1142 16.58 -8.05 6.78
C SER A 1142 15.24 -7.42 6.37
N ILE A 1143 14.96 -7.03 5.13
CA ILE A 1143 13.64 -6.43 4.76
C ILE A 1143 12.56 -7.51 4.71
N GLN A 1144 11.29 -7.27 5.05
CA GLN A 1144 10.17 -8.21 4.83
C GLN A 1144 9.09 -7.56 3.98
N LYS A 1145 8.50 -8.32 3.07
CA LYS A 1145 7.49 -7.84 2.12
C LYS A 1145 6.31 -8.81 2.06
N ALA A 1146 5.09 -8.33 1.91
CA ALA A 1146 3.94 -9.20 1.68
C ALA A 1146 4.06 -9.90 0.31
N ILE A 1147 3.41 -11.06 0.14
CA ILE A 1147 3.25 -11.71 -1.16
C ILE A 1147 2.00 -11.06 -1.79
N ILE A 1148 2.20 -10.12 -2.72
CA ILE A 1148 1.13 -9.43 -3.46
C ILE A 1148 1.20 -9.86 -4.92
N ASP A 1149 0.05 -10.11 -5.56
CA ASP A 1149 -0.03 -10.39 -7.00
C ASP A 1149 0.42 -9.15 -7.80
N MET A 1150 1.54 -9.27 -8.50
CA MET A 1150 2.26 -8.14 -9.13
C MET A 1150 1.74 -7.74 -10.52
N LEU A 1151 0.66 -8.34 -11.00
CA LEU A 1151 0.04 -7.99 -12.28
C LEU A 1151 -1.35 -7.43 -12.00
N PRO A 1152 -1.73 -6.28 -12.59
CA PRO A 1152 -3.14 -5.98 -12.74
C PRO A 1152 -3.71 -7.16 -13.51
N SER A 1153 -4.55 -7.96 -12.85
CA SER A 1153 -5.22 -9.03 -13.56
C SER A 1153 -6.03 -8.36 -14.67
N ALA A 1154 -5.81 -8.76 -15.92
CA ALA A 1154 -6.73 -8.49 -17.01
C ALA A 1154 -8.11 -9.15 -16.76
N ALA A 1155 -8.33 -9.75 -15.59
CA ALA A 1155 -9.54 -10.44 -15.16
C ALA A 1155 -10.52 -9.55 -14.38
N GLU A 1156 -10.14 -8.33 -13.95
CA GLU A 1156 -11.04 -7.48 -13.14
C GLU A 1156 -11.98 -6.57 -13.95
N GLU A 1157 -11.94 -6.55 -15.29
CA GLU A 1157 -12.84 -5.69 -16.10
C GLU A 1157 -13.59 -6.40 -17.26
N SER A 1158 -13.52 -7.72 -17.40
CA SER A 1158 -14.22 -8.45 -18.48
C SER A 1158 -15.67 -8.83 -18.16
N THR A 1159 -16.37 -8.09 -17.30
CA THR A 1159 -17.80 -8.32 -17.01
C THR A 1159 -18.62 -7.10 -17.42
N LEU A 1160 -19.06 -7.08 -18.69
CA LEU A 1160 -20.30 -6.47 -19.19
C LEU A 1160 -20.29 -6.49 -20.74
N ARG A 1161 -20.65 -7.62 -21.38
CA ARG A 1161 -21.24 -7.63 -22.74
C ARG A 1161 -22.00 -8.95 -22.98
N TYR A 1162 -23.16 -8.78 -23.61
CA TYR A 1162 -24.30 -9.69 -23.74
C TYR A 1162 -24.05 -10.92 -24.63
N SER A 1163 -24.78 -12.01 -24.34
CA SER A 1163 -24.99 -13.19 -25.21
C SER A 1163 -25.67 -12.82 -26.55
N PRO A 1164 -25.44 -13.59 -27.63
CA PRO A 1164 -26.60 -14.30 -28.19
C PRO A 1164 -26.33 -15.73 -28.71
N PHE A 1165 -27.28 -16.61 -28.36
CA PHE A 1165 -27.93 -17.66 -29.16
C PHE A 1165 -27.12 -18.73 -29.93
N THR A 1166 -27.21 -19.93 -29.36
CA THR A 1166 -27.52 -21.24 -29.99
C THR A 1166 -26.90 -21.60 -31.34
N ASP A 1167 -26.11 -22.68 -31.34
CA ASP A 1167 -26.46 -23.79 -32.21
C ASP A 1167 -26.43 -25.13 -31.46
N ARG A 1168 -27.51 -25.88 -31.63
CA ARG A 1168 -27.77 -27.20 -31.06
C ARG A 1168 -27.41 -28.22 -32.14
N SER A 1169 -26.44 -29.09 -31.89
CA SER A 1169 -26.46 -30.42 -32.50
C SER A 1169 -25.44 -31.37 -31.87
N ILE A 1170 -25.96 -32.53 -31.44
CA ILE A 1170 -25.32 -33.86 -31.41
C ILE A 1170 -24.39 -34.08 -30.18
N LEU A 1171 -24.60 -35.02 -29.24
CA LEU A 1171 -25.37 -36.27 -29.22
C LEU A 1171 -25.70 -36.66 -27.76
N ARG A 1172 -26.97 -37.04 -27.51
CA ARG A 1172 -27.41 -37.78 -26.31
C ARG A 1172 -27.18 -39.28 -26.55
N LEU A 1173 -26.56 -39.96 -25.59
CA LEU A 1173 -26.80 -41.37 -25.22
C LEU A 1173 -26.58 -41.44 -23.70
N SER A 1174 -27.63 -41.26 -22.90
CA SER A 1174 -28.56 -42.28 -22.38
C SER A 1174 -28.08 -42.90 -21.07
N GLU A 1175 -28.77 -42.53 -19.99
CA GLU A 1175 -28.78 -43.18 -18.69
C GLU A 1175 -29.12 -44.67 -18.81
N ALA A 1176 -28.35 -45.53 -18.13
CA ALA A 1176 -28.85 -46.62 -17.29
C ALA A 1176 -27.68 -47.33 -16.58
N GLU A 1177 -27.98 -47.84 -15.38
CA GLU A 1177 -27.24 -48.86 -14.61
C GLU A 1177 -26.26 -48.36 -13.54
N ALA A 1178 -26.86 -48.05 -12.39
CA ALA A 1178 -26.26 -48.36 -11.10
C ALA A 1178 -26.18 -49.89 -10.93
N SER A 1179 -24.99 -50.45 -10.67
CA SER A 1179 -24.78 -51.51 -9.66
C SER A 1179 -23.32 -51.90 -9.48
N ALA A 1180 -23.03 -52.26 -8.22
CA ALA A 1180 -21.80 -52.70 -7.59
C ALA A 1180 -20.77 -53.53 -8.41
N GLY A 1181 -19.50 -53.20 -8.19
CA GLY A 1181 -18.43 -54.17 -7.94
C GLY A 1181 -17.44 -54.43 -9.07
N MET A 1182 -16.23 -53.87 -8.97
CA MET A 1182 -14.96 -54.62 -8.91
C MET A 1182 -13.78 -53.63 -8.86
N LEU A 1183 -12.82 -53.95 -7.99
CA LEU A 1183 -11.48 -53.37 -8.00
C LEU A 1183 -10.78 -53.77 -9.31
N ASP A 1184 -10.10 -52.82 -9.96
CA ASP A 1184 -8.81 -53.07 -10.62
C ASP A 1184 -8.06 -51.75 -10.85
N ALA A 1185 -6.74 -51.80 -10.67
CA ALA A 1185 -5.83 -50.67 -10.61
C ALA A 1185 -5.80 -49.85 -11.91
N THR A 1186 -6.18 -48.58 -11.83
CA THR A 1186 -5.89 -47.57 -12.86
C THR A 1186 -4.37 -47.25 -12.86
N PRO A 1187 -3.71 -47.21 -14.03
CA PRO A 1187 -2.29 -46.85 -14.10
C PRO A 1187 -2.03 -45.45 -13.53
N ARG A 1188 -0.94 -45.26 -12.76
CA ARG A 1188 -0.54 -43.96 -12.19
C ARG A 1188 -0.47 -42.83 -13.22
N GLU A 1189 -0.09 -43.14 -14.47
CA GLU A 1189 -0.02 -42.16 -15.56
C GLU A 1189 -1.40 -41.65 -16.00
N ASP A 1190 -2.46 -42.44 -15.86
CA ASP A 1190 -3.81 -42.03 -16.25
C ASP A 1190 -4.48 -41.19 -15.14
N LEU A 1191 -4.17 -41.48 -13.87
CA LEU A 1191 -4.56 -40.65 -12.73
C LEU A 1191 -3.95 -39.24 -12.80
N GLN A 1192 -2.67 -39.12 -13.17
CA GLN A 1192 -2.02 -37.83 -13.33
C GLN A 1192 -2.66 -37.00 -14.45
N LYS A 1193 -2.97 -37.61 -15.60
CA LYS A 1193 -3.67 -36.91 -16.71
C LYS A 1193 -5.06 -36.43 -16.32
N ILE A 1194 -5.78 -37.20 -15.51
CA ILE A 1194 -7.10 -36.81 -15.00
C ILE A 1194 -6.95 -35.62 -14.03
N ILE A 1195 -5.96 -35.64 -13.13
CA ILE A 1195 -5.66 -34.52 -12.23
C ILE A 1195 -5.30 -33.25 -13.02
N ASP A 1196 -4.52 -33.38 -14.09
CA ASP A 1196 -4.12 -32.25 -14.92
C ASP A 1196 -5.34 -31.66 -15.67
N SER A 1197 -6.19 -32.53 -16.25
CA SER A 1197 -7.43 -32.13 -16.92
C SER A 1197 -8.41 -31.44 -15.96
N LEU A 1198 -8.60 -31.99 -14.75
CA LEU A 1198 -9.46 -31.39 -13.72
C LEU A 1198 -8.88 -30.08 -13.19
N SER A 1199 -7.54 -29.96 -13.11
CA SER A 1199 -6.86 -28.73 -12.70
C SER A 1199 -7.08 -27.62 -13.74
N GLN A 1200 -7.07 -27.98 -15.03
CA GLN A 1200 -7.39 -27.06 -16.11
C GLN A 1200 -8.85 -26.62 -16.07
N GLU A 1201 -9.81 -27.54 -15.89
CA GLU A 1201 -11.23 -27.19 -15.71
C GLU A 1201 -11.47 -26.34 -14.45
N MET A 1202 -10.73 -26.60 -13.37
CA MET A 1202 -10.81 -25.81 -12.14
C MET A 1202 -10.32 -24.38 -12.38
N GLN A 1203 -9.21 -24.21 -13.11
CA GLN A 1203 -8.69 -22.90 -13.49
C GLN A 1203 -9.65 -22.15 -14.43
N GLU A 1204 -10.27 -22.84 -15.39
CA GLU A 1204 -11.30 -22.25 -16.24
C GLU A 1204 -12.55 -21.86 -15.43
N ALA A 1205 -13.00 -22.70 -14.51
CA ALA A 1205 -14.12 -22.39 -13.62
C ALA A 1205 -13.80 -21.19 -12.70
N ALA A 1206 -12.57 -21.09 -12.19
CA ALA A 1206 -12.13 -19.95 -11.41
C ALA A 1206 -12.04 -18.66 -12.25
N ALA A 1207 -11.53 -18.75 -13.49
CA ALA A 1207 -11.49 -17.64 -14.44
C ALA A 1207 -12.89 -17.14 -14.83
N ASN A 1208 -13.87 -18.05 -14.88
CA ASN A 1208 -15.28 -17.74 -15.16
C ASN A 1208 -16.09 -17.33 -13.91
N LEU A 1209 -15.45 -17.18 -12.75
CA LEU A 1209 -16.09 -16.87 -11.45
C LEU A 1209 -17.09 -17.95 -10.95
N GLU A 1210 -17.01 -19.17 -11.48
CA GLU A 1210 -17.79 -20.35 -11.04
C GLU A 1210 -17.13 -20.98 -9.81
N PHE A 1211 -16.96 -20.22 -8.73
CA PHE A 1211 -16.18 -20.63 -7.56
C PHE A 1211 -16.69 -21.90 -6.87
N GLU A 1212 -18.00 -22.18 -6.95
CA GLU A 1212 -18.58 -23.41 -6.42
C GLU A 1212 -18.13 -24.65 -7.22
N ARG A 1213 -18.03 -24.50 -8.55
CA ARG A 1213 -17.53 -25.55 -9.45
C ARG A 1213 -16.02 -25.72 -9.29
N ALA A 1214 -15.27 -24.62 -9.20
CA ALA A 1214 -13.84 -24.68 -8.91
C ALA A 1214 -13.54 -25.34 -7.55
N ALA A 1215 -14.36 -25.08 -6.52
CA ALA A 1215 -14.24 -25.74 -5.23
C ALA A 1215 -14.54 -27.25 -5.33
N ALA A 1216 -15.58 -27.65 -6.06
CA ALA A 1216 -15.91 -29.06 -6.27
C ALA A 1216 -14.80 -29.81 -7.04
N LEU A 1217 -14.24 -29.19 -8.08
CA LEU A 1217 -13.12 -29.74 -8.86
C LEU A 1217 -11.84 -29.83 -8.01
N ARG A 1218 -11.56 -28.82 -7.17
CA ARG A 1218 -10.43 -28.86 -6.21
C ARG A 1218 -10.55 -30.02 -5.24
N ASP A 1219 -11.73 -30.25 -4.69
CA ASP A 1219 -11.96 -31.30 -3.71
C ASP A 1219 -11.84 -32.69 -4.38
N GLN A 1220 -12.32 -32.84 -5.63
CA GLN A 1220 -12.07 -34.04 -6.46
C GLN A 1220 -10.59 -34.27 -6.77
N ILE A 1221 -9.83 -33.21 -7.09
CA ILE A 1221 -8.38 -33.29 -7.31
C ILE A 1221 -7.67 -33.73 -6.02
N MET A 1222 -8.11 -33.28 -4.85
CA MET A 1222 -7.53 -33.71 -3.57
C MET A 1222 -7.77 -35.20 -3.30
N GLU A 1223 -8.97 -35.71 -3.58
CA GLU A 1223 -9.27 -37.15 -3.45
C GLU A 1223 -8.41 -37.98 -4.40
N LEU A 1224 -8.29 -37.59 -5.66
CA LEU A 1224 -7.47 -38.29 -6.66
C LEU A 1224 -5.96 -38.21 -6.34
N LYS A 1225 -5.48 -37.10 -5.76
CA LYS A 1225 -4.09 -36.99 -5.29
C LYS A 1225 -3.81 -37.88 -4.09
N GLN A 1226 -4.77 -38.04 -3.16
CA GLN A 1226 -4.65 -39.01 -2.07
C GLN A 1226 -4.66 -40.45 -2.58
N GLU A 1227 -5.43 -40.77 -3.62
CA GLU A 1227 -5.38 -42.08 -4.27
C GLU A 1227 -4.07 -42.33 -5.04
N LEU A 1228 -3.41 -41.29 -5.55
CA LEU A 1228 -2.10 -41.41 -6.23
C LEU A 1228 -0.94 -41.61 -5.23
N GLU A 1229 -1.04 -41.00 -4.04
CA GLU A 1229 -0.07 -41.10 -2.95
C GLU A 1229 -0.13 -42.44 -2.20
N ASN A 1230 -1.33 -43.05 -2.11
CA ASN A 1230 -1.53 -44.42 -1.61
C ASN A 1230 -1.12 -45.48 -2.65
#